data_AF-A0A1C5FTN6-F1
#
_entry.id   AF-A0A1C5FTN6-F1
#
_cell.length_a   1.000
_cell.length_b   1.000
_cell.length_c   1.000
_cell.angle_alpha   90.00
_cell.angle_beta   90.00
_cell.angle_gamma   90.00
#
_symmetry.space_group_name_H-M   'P 1'
#
loop_
_entity.id
_entity.type
_entity.pdbx_description
1 polymer ?
#
loop_
_entity_poly.entity_id
_entity_poly.type
_entity_poly.pdbx_seq_one_letter_code
_entity_poly.pdbx_strand_id
1 'polypeptide(L)'
;MRRSADIDALQHVLSAALGSGAPVCPLARLGHDTGSFTALDPAVLERPTLIGGGAPYHPSSPAPTTHALDELVRHAEELDVAQILVPHVRRGDDTGALRAAGFVPLAAESEGVVRLTGDVDEVLRARVGAERLQDLRRRDLALSHEATWERIPLSELDGSPWARDAFVRLHQRRAGRDGGHGCLYNAEALDALARGALADRTEMLLRRGENTVVQAGLIAMSHTGRGIYSLTQAVDHDDPAVRRDLRAATVYRLCLDARRSGLEWVHLGRGDVHHMRRLGADLFIPLDHWLRAPDLVPPEDGGAEPELSEFAAPPVTGVPVPGPARFRHVPRFDTIDLSSNTSPFLGAAGEYPHLDTTELAATYLNTISTLPGHDGVEALGPDHLLFSSGSVDGVMLLLTALTSPGERVCVTPPTFPLYGHFAHLLRLPVVEVPLYGDDLTQLDTERILAADPRVTILCDPNNPVGTRHDPEQVRDLLVRGRGLVVIDEAYVEFSENPSYAGLIGRYENLIVLRTLSKAWGLASARCGIALAQPGIIEALRRVQVPFGFTNASQHAVRDRLTNSRPVLAGVQRIRAERDRMASVLAEHPAVARVFPSETNFLFVRLHKHERVMDQLRGAGILVADTGRVIPDTCRITIGDRRANTALLEALSSAL
;
A
#
# COMPACT_ATOMS: atom_id res chain seq x y z
N MET A 1 -13.03 6.13 18.86
CA MET A 1 -14.42 6.04 19.37
C MET A 1 -15.29 6.85 18.43
N ARG A 2 -16.58 6.57 18.26
CA ARG A 2 -17.37 7.23 17.18
C ARG A 2 -18.77 7.66 17.59
N ARG A 3 -19.15 7.42 18.84
CA ARG A 3 -20.47 7.78 19.35
C ARG A 3 -20.38 9.20 19.92
N SER A 4 -21.41 10.01 19.71
CA SER A 4 -21.48 11.36 20.29
C SER A 4 -21.26 11.34 21.80
N ALA A 5 -21.83 10.36 22.52
CA ALA A 5 -21.61 10.19 23.96
C ALA A 5 -20.13 9.95 24.35
N ASP A 6 -19.34 9.30 23.48
CA ASP A 6 -17.90 9.11 23.74
C ASP A 6 -17.16 10.44 23.54
N ILE A 7 -17.56 11.23 22.53
CA ILE A 7 -17.01 12.57 22.27
C ILE A 7 -17.33 13.52 23.42
N ASP A 8 -18.58 13.51 23.90
CA ASP A 8 -19.04 14.32 25.03
C ASP A 8 -18.25 13.96 26.29
N ALA A 9 -18.11 12.67 26.60
CA ALA A 9 -17.33 12.22 27.75
C ALA A 9 -15.89 12.75 27.71
N LEU A 10 -15.28 12.80 26.53
CA LEU A 10 -13.93 13.33 26.37
C LEU A 10 -13.84 14.84 26.52
N GLN A 11 -14.85 15.59 26.08
CA GLN A 11 -14.92 17.03 26.34
C GLN A 11 -14.99 17.32 27.84
N HIS A 12 -15.78 16.55 28.60
CA HIS A 12 -15.83 16.68 30.07
C HIS A 12 -14.47 16.42 30.72
N VAL A 13 -13.77 15.38 30.25
CA VAL A 13 -12.42 15.06 30.72
C VAL A 13 -11.44 16.19 30.42
N LEU A 14 -11.50 16.78 29.23
CA LEU A 14 -10.65 17.90 28.84
C LEU A 14 -10.94 19.16 29.67
N SER A 15 -12.22 19.49 29.88
CA SER A 15 -12.65 20.58 30.77
C SER A 15 -12.10 20.39 32.19
N ALA A 16 -12.19 19.16 32.73
CA ALA A 16 -11.62 18.82 34.02
C ALA A 16 -10.09 18.96 34.04
N ALA A 17 -9.39 18.51 32.99
CA ALA A 17 -7.94 18.64 32.86
C ALA A 17 -7.49 20.11 32.88
N LEU A 18 -8.26 20.98 32.25
CA LEU A 18 -7.98 22.42 32.14
C LEU A 18 -8.46 23.22 33.37
N GLY A 19 -9.23 22.61 34.27
CA GLY A 19 -9.85 23.31 35.39
C GLY A 19 -10.88 24.36 34.96
N SER A 20 -11.57 24.12 33.84
CA SER A 20 -12.49 25.06 33.19
C SER A 20 -13.87 24.45 32.98
N GLY A 21 -14.92 25.27 32.93
CA GLY A 21 -16.28 24.83 32.56
C GLY A 21 -16.44 24.51 31.06
N ALA A 22 -15.49 24.95 30.24
CA ALA A 22 -15.46 24.70 28.80
C ALA A 22 -14.03 24.31 28.33
N PRO A 23 -13.89 23.54 27.24
CA PRO A 23 -12.60 23.06 26.76
C PRO A 23 -11.85 24.13 25.94
N VAL A 24 -11.56 25.27 26.57
CA VAL A 24 -10.86 26.40 25.95
C VAL A 24 -9.44 26.51 26.48
N CYS A 25 -8.45 26.43 25.58
CA CYS A 25 -7.04 26.66 25.92
C CYS A 25 -6.23 27.14 24.70
N PRO A 26 -5.04 27.75 24.90
CA PRO A 26 -4.08 27.95 23.82
C PRO A 26 -3.63 26.63 23.20
N LEU A 27 -3.44 26.60 21.87
CA LEU A 27 -2.94 25.40 21.16
C LEU A 27 -1.58 24.93 21.72
N ALA A 28 -0.73 25.84 22.17
CA ALA A 28 0.55 25.52 22.82
C ALA A 28 0.40 24.61 24.07
N ARG A 29 -0.78 24.58 24.70
CA ARG A 29 -1.07 23.70 25.85
C ARG A 29 -1.44 22.26 25.48
N LEU A 30 -1.65 21.96 24.19
CA LEU A 30 -1.96 20.60 23.74
C LEU A 30 -0.74 19.67 23.73
N GLY A 31 0.48 20.20 23.95
CA GLY A 31 1.69 19.41 24.17
C GLY A 31 2.36 18.94 22.87
N HIS A 32 2.55 17.63 22.69
CA HIS A 32 3.36 17.00 21.63
C HIS A 32 2.96 17.34 20.17
N ASP A 33 1.86 18.06 19.97
CA ASP A 33 1.33 18.44 18.66
C ASP A 33 1.87 19.77 18.15
N THR A 34 2.73 20.47 18.91
CA THR A 34 3.32 21.74 18.50
C THR A 34 4.05 21.66 17.16
N GLY A 35 4.67 20.51 16.85
CA GLY A 35 5.26 20.20 15.54
C GLY A 35 4.29 20.38 14.38
N SER A 36 3.08 19.84 14.53
CA SER A 36 1.99 19.91 13.55
C SER A 36 1.49 21.34 13.30
N PHE A 37 1.71 22.24 14.26
CA PHE A 37 1.31 23.64 14.21
C PHE A 37 2.46 24.61 13.91
N THR A 38 3.68 24.13 13.66
CA THR A 38 4.87 24.97 13.43
C THR A 38 4.77 25.90 12.22
N ALA A 39 3.91 25.58 11.26
CA ALA A 39 3.65 26.41 10.08
C ALA A 39 2.68 27.57 10.35
N LEU A 40 2.05 27.62 11.53
CA LEU A 40 1.14 28.69 11.92
C LEU A 40 1.89 29.93 12.41
N ASP A 41 1.25 31.10 12.30
CA ASP A 41 1.71 32.31 12.97
C ASP A 41 1.80 32.06 14.50
N PRO A 42 2.90 32.42 15.17
CA PRO A 42 3.03 32.29 16.62
C PRO A 42 1.87 32.88 17.42
N ALA A 43 1.22 33.95 16.93
CA ALA A 43 0.06 34.53 17.57
C ALA A 43 -1.15 33.57 17.60
N VAL A 44 -1.28 32.66 16.63
CA VAL A 44 -2.36 31.66 16.57
C VAL A 44 -2.17 30.56 17.61
N LEU A 45 -0.93 30.29 18.06
CA LEU A 45 -0.61 29.26 19.04
C LEU A 45 -1.00 29.64 20.47
N GLU A 46 -0.96 30.94 20.78
CA GLU A 46 -1.20 31.47 22.13
C GLU A 46 -2.65 31.95 22.36
N ARG A 47 -3.47 32.01 21.31
CA ARG A 47 -4.86 32.46 21.40
C ARG A 47 -5.77 31.43 22.08
N PRO A 48 -6.78 31.86 22.86
CA PRO A 48 -7.81 30.97 23.35
C PRO A 48 -8.47 30.21 22.21
N THR A 49 -8.38 28.88 22.23
CA THR A 49 -8.97 28.01 21.23
C THR A 49 -10.00 27.09 21.88
N LEU A 50 -11.21 27.05 21.33
CA LEU A 50 -12.18 26.03 21.68
C LEU A 50 -11.77 24.70 21.03
N ILE A 51 -11.53 23.69 21.85
CA ILE A 51 -11.16 22.36 21.39
C ILE A 51 -12.43 21.51 21.24
N GLY A 52 -12.82 21.21 20.01
CA GLY A 52 -13.82 20.21 19.67
C GLY A 52 -13.36 18.83 20.17
N GLY A 53 -14.32 17.96 20.54
CA GLY A 53 -14.00 16.70 21.20
C GLY A 53 -12.97 15.84 20.45
N GLY A 54 -12.08 15.16 21.19
CA GLY A 54 -11.04 14.31 20.59
C GLY A 54 -9.61 14.45 21.14
N ALA A 55 -9.37 15.29 22.16
CA ALA A 55 -8.05 15.43 22.78
C ALA A 55 -8.14 15.29 24.31
N PRO A 56 -7.10 14.76 25.01
CA PRO A 56 -5.98 13.91 24.56
C PRO A 56 -6.29 12.39 24.58
N TYR A 57 -7.56 12.01 24.68
CA TYR A 57 -7.98 10.63 25.00
C TYR A 57 -8.61 9.88 23.83
N HIS A 58 -8.51 10.39 22.60
CA HIS A 58 -9.28 9.86 21.48
C HIS A 58 -8.44 9.22 20.38
N PRO A 59 -8.84 8.02 19.90
CA PRO A 59 -8.37 7.43 18.67
C PRO A 59 -9.28 7.86 17.52
N SER A 60 -8.77 8.77 16.68
CA SER A 60 -9.37 9.36 15.47
C SER A 60 -10.85 9.78 15.53
N SER A 61 -11.14 11.09 15.53
CA SER A 61 -12.52 11.59 15.47
C SER A 61 -13.05 11.49 14.03
N PRO A 62 -14.31 11.04 13.82
CA PRO A 62 -14.92 11.22 12.51
C PRO A 62 -15.05 12.71 12.20
N ALA A 63 -15.08 13.05 10.91
CA ALA A 63 -15.42 14.40 10.52
C ALA A 63 -16.81 14.78 11.09
N PRO A 64 -16.96 15.94 11.76
CA PRO A 64 -18.22 16.36 12.32
C PRO A 64 -19.25 16.64 11.22
N THR A 65 -20.52 16.36 11.52
CA THR A 65 -21.64 16.71 10.65
C THR A 65 -21.86 18.22 10.63
N THR A 66 -22.59 18.74 9.63
CA THR A 66 -22.99 20.16 9.58
C THR A 66 -23.64 20.61 10.88
N HIS A 67 -24.59 19.84 11.41
CA HIS A 67 -25.24 20.15 12.69
C HIS A 67 -24.25 20.25 13.85
N ALA A 68 -23.33 19.29 13.97
CA ALA A 68 -22.33 19.30 15.05
C ALA A 68 -21.36 20.50 14.91
N LEU A 69 -21.06 20.91 13.68
CA LEU A 69 -20.26 22.11 13.43
C LEU A 69 -21.05 23.38 13.79
N ASP A 70 -22.32 23.48 13.43
CA ASP A 70 -23.16 24.64 13.78
C ASP A 70 -23.26 24.79 15.31
N GLU A 71 -23.40 23.70 16.05
CA GLU A 71 -23.37 23.72 17.52
C GLU A 71 -22.02 24.14 18.08
N LEU A 72 -20.91 23.64 17.50
CA LEU A 72 -19.56 24.00 17.93
C LEU A 72 -19.26 25.48 17.68
N VAL A 73 -19.73 26.02 16.55
CA VAL A 73 -19.61 27.44 16.20
C VAL A 73 -20.45 28.31 17.14
N ARG A 74 -21.71 27.95 17.37
CA ARG A 74 -22.57 28.65 18.33
C ARG A 74 -21.94 28.67 19.73
N HIS A 75 -21.36 27.55 20.16
CA HIS A 75 -20.72 27.48 21.47
C HIS A 75 -19.45 28.36 21.55
N ALA A 76 -18.68 28.43 20.47
CA ALA A 76 -17.53 29.34 20.41
C ALA A 76 -17.96 30.81 20.50
N GLU A 77 -19.06 31.19 19.83
CA GLU A 77 -19.65 32.53 19.91
C GLU A 77 -20.16 32.85 21.32
N GLU A 78 -20.81 31.90 22.00
CA GLU A 78 -21.27 32.06 23.39
C GLU A 78 -20.12 32.26 24.39
N LEU A 79 -18.95 31.70 24.09
CA LEU A 79 -17.74 31.81 24.91
C LEU A 79 -16.84 33.00 24.51
N ASP A 80 -17.23 33.79 23.51
CA ASP A 80 -16.41 34.87 22.93
C ASP A 80 -15.04 34.38 22.42
N VAL A 81 -15.03 33.21 21.79
CA VAL A 81 -13.82 32.54 21.26
C VAL A 81 -13.87 32.50 19.73
N ALA A 82 -12.90 33.16 19.09
CA ALA A 82 -12.82 33.24 17.62
C ALA A 82 -12.11 32.04 16.95
N GLN A 83 -11.49 31.15 17.72
CA GLN A 83 -10.66 30.05 17.22
C GLN A 83 -11.22 28.70 17.65
N ILE A 84 -11.41 27.78 16.70
CA ILE A 84 -11.96 26.44 16.94
C ILE A 84 -11.05 25.39 16.32
N LEU A 85 -10.65 24.40 17.12
CA LEU A 85 -9.89 23.24 16.66
C LEU A 85 -10.77 22.00 16.69
N VAL A 86 -10.87 21.29 15.57
CA VAL A 86 -11.36 19.90 15.50
C VAL A 86 -10.16 19.00 15.26
N PRO A 87 -9.61 18.36 16.30
CA PRO A 87 -8.39 17.57 16.16
C PRO A 87 -8.66 16.17 15.60
N HIS A 88 -7.64 15.57 14.98
CA HIS A 88 -7.59 14.14 14.66
C HIS A 88 -8.69 13.64 13.74
N VAL A 89 -9.08 14.45 12.76
CA VAL A 89 -10.00 14.02 11.70
C VAL A 89 -9.21 13.23 10.67
N ARG A 90 -9.72 12.04 10.32
CA ARG A 90 -9.05 11.20 9.31
C ARG A 90 -9.17 11.84 7.93
N ARG A 91 -8.07 11.87 7.18
CA ARG A 91 -8.04 12.46 5.82
C ARG A 91 -9.08 11.88 4.86
N GLY A 92 -9.47 10.62 5.05
CA GLY A 92 -10.48 9.94 4.23
C GLY A 92 -11.91 9.98 4.77
N ASP A 93 -12.21 10.79 5.77
CA ASP A 93 -13.61 11.07 6.16
C ASP A 93 -14.17 12.24 5.31
N ASP A 94 -15.50 12.34 5.20
CA ASP A 94 -16.15 13.43 4.46
C ASP A 94 -15.95 14.76 5.20
N THR A 95 -15.09 15.62 4.67
CA THR A 95 -14.71 16.91 5.26
C THR A 95 -15.38 18.09 4.56
N GLY A 96 -16.37 17.85 3.68
CA GLY A 96 -17.06 18.93 2.95
C GLY A 96 -17.70 19.95 3.88
N ALA A 97 -18.31 19.50 4.98
CA ALA A 97 -18.92 20.38 5.98
C ALA A 97 -17.88 21.26 6.71
N LEU A 98 -16.71 20.71 7.05
CA LEU A 98 -15.61 21.45 7.66
C LEU A 98 -15.09 22.56 6.72
N ARG A 99 -14.88 22.22 5.44
CA ARG A 99 -14.46 23.18 4.42
C ARG A 99 -15.48 24.29 4.21
N ALA A 100 -16.77 23.93 4.08
CA ALA A 100 -17.86 24.88 3.91
C ALA A 100 -17.99 25.84 5.12
N ALA A 101 -17.65 25.36 6.32
CA ALA A 101 -17.61 26.16 7.54
C ALA A 101 -16.31 26.97 7.73
N GLY A 102 -15.38 26.93 6.76
CA GLY A 102 -14.14 27.72 6.78
C GLY A 102 -13.02 27.15 7.65
N PHE A 103 -13.02 25.83 7.93
CA PHE A 103 -11.90 25.18 8.62
C PHE A 103 -10.75 24.86 7.65
N VAL A 104 -9.53 25.04 8.14
CA VAL A 104 -8.28 24.76 7.42
C VAL A 104 -7.63 23.48 7.95
N PRO A 105 -7.30 22.49 7.09
CA PRO A 105 -6.58 21.30 7.52
C PRO A 105 -5.11 21.60 7.79
N LEU A 106 -4.59 21.04 8.86
CA LEU A 106 -3.20 21.09 9.30
C LEU A 106 -2.73 19.66 9.53
N ALA A 107 -1.65 19.27 8.84
CA ALA A 107 -1.14 17.91 8.88
C ALA A 107 -0.77 17.49 10.30
N ALA A 108 -1.35 16.39 10.80
CA ALA A 108 -1.02 15.79 12.07
C ALA A 108 -0.22 14.49 11.88
N GLU A 109 0.28 13.92 12.99
CA GLU A 109 0.93 12.62 12.98
C GLU A 109 -0.04 11.48 12.60
N SER A 110 0.52 10.37 12.10
CA SER A 110 -0.26 9.17 11.81
C SER A 110 -0.50 8.36 13.08
N GLU A 111 -1.58 7.58 13.09
CA GLU A 111 -1.77 6.52 14.09
C GLU A 111 -1.46 5.14 13.50
N GLY A 112 -0.93 4.25 14.34
CA GLY A 112 -0.53 2.90 13.94
C GLY A 112 -1.48 1.85 14.50
N VAL A 113 -1.86 0.87 13.69
CA VAL A 113 -2.66 -0.29 14.11
C VAL A 113 -1.92 -1.58 13.79
N VAL A 114 -2.04 -2.55 14.70
CA VAL A 114 -1.59 -3.93 14.56
C VAL A 114 -2.83 -4.80 14.38
N ARG A 115 -3.12 -5.30 13.17
CA ARG A 115 -4.13 -6.37 13.03
C ARG A 115 -3.62 -7.70 13.58
N LEU A 116 -4.48 -8.50 14.18
CA LEU A 116 -4.17 -9.80 14.79
C LEU A 116 -4.87 -10.92 14.01
N THR A 117 -4.48 -11.11 12.75
CA THR A 117 -5.12 -12.04 11.80
C THR A 117 -4.77 -13.52 12.04
N GLY A 118 -3.97 -13.83 13.06
CA GLY A 118 -3.45 -15.17 13.31
C GLY A 118 -2.68 -15.23 14.62
N ASP A 119 -1.70 -16.12 14.70
CA ASP A 119 -0.75 -16.15 15.82
C ASP A 119 0.07 -14.85 15.86
N VAL A 120 0.27 -14.30 17.06
CA VAL A 120 0.91 -12.99 17.23
C VAL A 120 2.38 -13.03 16.79
N ASP A 121 3.09 -14.13 17.04
CA ASP A 121 4.48 -14.28 16.62
C ASP A 121 4.56 -14.40 15.09
N GLU A 122 3.66 -15.12 14.44
CA GLU A 122 3.61 -15.17 12.97
C GLU A 122 3.32 -13.80 12.36
N VAL A 123 2.31 -13.12 12.89
CA VAL A 123 1.92 -11.76 12.46
C VAL A 123 3.09 -10.79 12.62
N LEU A 124 3.72 -10.76 13.79
CA LEU A 124 4.83 -9.84 14.04
C LEU A 124 6.10 -10.25 13.30
N ARG A 125 6.40 -11.55 13.14
CA ARG A 125 7.55 -12.03 12.35
C ARG A 125 7.47 -11.54 10.91
N ALA A 126 6.29 -11.60 10.30
CA ALA A 126 6.07 -11.10 8.94
C ALA A 126 6.28 -9.58 8.83
N ARG A 127 6.04 -8.83 9.91
CA ARG A 127 6.08 -7.34 9.92
C ARG A 127 7.42 -6.75 10.32
N VAL A 128 8.06 -7.33 11.34
CA VAL A 128 9.31 -6.80 11.91
C VAL A 128 10.52 -7.69 11.68
N GLY A 129 10.33 -8.89 11.14
CA GLY A 129 11.38 -9.88 10.93
C GLY A 129 11.67 -10.75 12.17
N ALA A 130 12.33 -11.88 11.95
CA ALA A 130 12.59 -12.88 12.99
C ALA A 130 13.52 -12.36 14.12
N GLU A 131 14.58 -11.64 13.78
CA GLU A 131 15.52 -11.07 14.76
C GLU A 131 14.83 -10.08 15.69
N ARG A 132 14.03 -9.17 15.11
CA ARG A 132 13.33 -8.16 15.88
C ARG A 132 12.24 -8.77 16.75
N LEU A 133 11.52 -9.79 16.26
CA LEU A 133 10.57 -10.54 17.06
C LEU A 133 11.28 -11.23 18.24
N GLN A 134 12.45 -11.84 18.01
CA GLN A 134 13.24 -12.45 19.08
C GLN A 134 13.66 -11.41 20.13
N ASP A 135 14.03 -10.20 19.71
CA ASP A 135 14.31 -9.10 20.61
C ASP A 135 13.07 -8.66 21.40
N LEU A 136 11.90 -8.53 20.76
CA LEU A 136 10.63 -8.22 21.44
C LEU A 136 10.30 -9.27 22.50
N ARG A 137 10.43 -10.56 22.16
CA ARG A 137 10.25 -11.69 23.08
C ARG A 137 11.21 -11.65 24.25
N ARG A 138 12.50 -11.41 23.98
CA ARG A 138 13.54 -11.33 25.01
C ARG A 138 13.26 -10.19 25.98
N ARG A 139 12.85 -9.03 25.46
CA ARG A 139 12.51 -7.84 26.26
C ARG A 139 11.27 -8.07 27.10
N ASP A 140 10.20 -8.62 26.51
CA ASP A 140 8.98 -8.96 27.24
C ASP A 140 9.24 -10.00 28.35
N LEU A 141 10.08 -11.01 28.09
CA LEU A 141 10.48 -12.00 29.08
C LEU A 141 11.28 -11.38 30.23
N ALA A 142 12.34 -10.62 29.92
CA ALA A 142 13.16 -9.95 30.93
C ALA A 142 12.29 -9.06 31.84
N LEU A 143 11.37 -8.32 31.25
CA LEU A 143 10.48 -7.42 31.99
C LEU A 143 9.41 -8.15 32.80
N SER A 144 8.95 -9.31 32.34
CA SER A 144 8.01 -10.14 33.10
C SER A 144 8.63 -10.75 34.36
N HIS A 145 9.96 -10.81 34.45
CA HIS A 145 10.67 -11.25 35.65
C HIS A 145 10.91 -10.13 36.68
N GLU A 146 11.02 -8.88 36.22
CA GLU A 146 11.35 -7.72 37.07
C GLU A 146 10.12 -7.00 37.64
N ALA A 147 8.95 -7.16 37.00
CA ALA A 147 7.75 -6.42 37.37
C ALA A 147 6.46 -7.16 37.02
N THR A 148 5.40 -6.93 37.80
CA THR A 148 4.06 -7.46 37.52
C THR A 148 3.23 -6.45 36.74
N TRP A 149 2.46 -6.96 35.77
CA TRP A 149 1.43 -6.20 35.08
C TRP A 149 0.11 -6.28 35.83
N GLU A 150 -0.52 -5.14 36.02
CA GLU A 150 -1.83 -5.02 36.65
C GLU A 150 -2.75 -4.18 35.75
N ARG A 151 -4.00 -4.61 35.62
CA ARG A 151 -5.06 -3.91 34.87
C ARG A 151 -6.17 -3.59 35.84
N ILE A 152 -6.48 -2.30 35.97
CA ILE A 152 -7.52 -1.81 36.88
C ILE A 152 -8.61 -1.16 36.03
N PRO A 153 -9.85 -1.70 36.00
CA PRO A 153 -10.97 -1.02 35.36
C PRO A 153 -11.13 0.38 35.95
N LEU A 154 -11.32 1.41 35.11
CA LEU A 154 -11.46 2.77 35.64
C LEU A 154 -12.71 2.94 36.50
N SER A 155 -13.75 2.14 36.28
CA SER A 155 -14.93 2.07 37.15
C SER A 155 -14.62 1.61 38.58
N GLU A 156 -13.47 0.98 38.82
CA GLU A 156 -13.02 0.49 40.13
C GLU A 156 -11.88 1.34 40.73
N LEU A 157 -11.51 2.46 40.09
CA LEU A 157 -10.33 3.25 40.46
C LEU A 157 -10.39 3.82 41.89
N ASP A 158 -11.58 4.11 42.40
CA ASP A 158 -11.79 4.60 43.78
C ASP A 158 -11.28 3.60 44.84
N GLY A 159 -11.26 2.30 44.51
CA GLY A 159 -10.70 1.25 45.36
C GLY A 159 -9.17 1.22 45.38
N SER A 160 -8.50 1.97 44.49
CA SER A 160 -7.04 2.00 44.34
C SER A 160 -6.47 3.42 44.21
N PRO A 161 -6.54 4.28 45.25
CA PRO A 161 -6.01 5.65 45.19
C PRO A 161 -4.51 5.72 44.83
N TRP A 162 -3.73 4.73 45.27
CA TRP A 162 -2.31 4.61 44.95
C TRP A 162 -2.03 4.49 43.43
N ALA A 163 -2.93 3.84 42.70
CA ALA A 163 -2.83 3.63 41.25
C ALA A 163 -3.04 4.95 40.51
N ARG A 164 -4.06 5.71 40.92
CA ARG A 164 -4.32 7.08 40.46
C ARG A 164 -3.09 7.97 40.67
N ASP A 165 -2.55 8.02 41.89
CA ASP A 165 -1.39 8.85 42.21
C ASP A 165 -0.15 8.47 41.41
N ALA A 166 0.07 7.17 41.21
CA ALA A 166 1.14 6.67 40.37
C ALA A 166 1.00 7.09 38.91
N PHE A 167 -0.20 6.94 38.35
CA PHE A 167 -0.50 7.35 36.98
C PHE A 167 -0.24 8.84 36.75
N VAL A 168 -0.79 9.69 37.63
CA VAL A 168 -0.66 11.15 37.55
C VAL A 168 0.80 11.57 37.66
N ARG A 169 1.54 11.07 38.66
CA ARG A 169 2.96 11.35 38.85
C ARG A 169 3.79 11.02 37.60
N LEU A 170 3.56 9.86 36.99
CA LEU A 170 4.33 9.40 35.83
C LEU A 170 4.06 10.26 34.58
N HIS A 171 2.80 10.64 34.36
CA HIS A 171 2.45 11.49 33.22
C HIS A 171 2.93 12.94 33.40
N GLN A 172 2.89 13.48 34.62
CA GLN A 172 3.48 14.78 34.94
C GLN A 172 5.01 14.78 34.71
N ARG A 173 5.72 13.74 35.16
CA ARG A 173 7.16 13.58 34.90
C ARG A 173 7.47 13.46 33.41
N ARG A 174 6.65 12.72 32.66
CA ARG A 174 6.77 12.64 31.20
C ARG A 174 6.62 14.03 30.56
N ALA A 175 5.55 14.75 30.89
CA ALA A 175 5.29 16.09 30.37
C ALA A 175 6.44 17.07 30.69
N GLY A 176 7.02 16.99 31.89
CA GLY A 176 8.17 17.82 32.28
C GLY A 176 9.43 17.53 31.45
N ARG A 177 9.69 16.25 31.09
CA ARG A 177 10.84 15.89 30.22
C ARG A 177 10.65 16.33 28.77
N ASP A 178 9.41 16.40 28.32
CA ASP A 178 9.05 16.79 26.96
C ASP A 178 8.89 18.34 26.83
N GLY A 179 9.38 19.11 27.82
CA GLY A 179 9.44 20.58 27.79
C GLY A 179 8.12 21.31 28.12
N GLY A 180 7.15 20.63 28.76
CA GLY A 180 5.72 20.97 28.67
C GLY A 180 5.19 22.24 29.36
N HIS A 181 4.23 22.88 28.67
CA HIS A 181 3.30 23.92 29.15
C HIS A 181 2.06 23.36 29.93
N GLY A 182 2.16 22.17 30.54
CA GLY A 182 1.10 21.51 31.32
C GLY A 182 0.96 20.00 31.06
N CYS A 183 0.23 19.27 31.92
CA CYS A 183 -0.07 17.82 31.74
C CYS A 183 -1.58 17.58 31.79
N LEU A 184 -2.18 17.19 30.65
CA LEU A 184 -3.62 16.94 30.54
C LEU A 184 -4.07 15.62 31.19
N TYR A 185 -3.13 14.71 31.48
CA TYR A 185 -3.39 13.47 32.21
C TYR A 185 -3.23 13.68 33.73
N ASN A 186 -4.08 14.52 34.31
CA ASN A 186 -4.06 14.86 35.74
C ASN A 186 -5.16 14.13 36.53
N ALA A 187 -5.23 14.42 37.83
CA ALA A 187 -6.09 13.73 38.77
C ALA A 187 -7.58 14.00 38.49
N GLU A 188 -7.92 15.21 38.08
CA GLU A 188 -9.27 15.66 37.75
C GLU A 188 -9.77 15.03 36.45
N ALA A 189 -8.90 14.97 35.44
CA ALA A 189 -9.22 14.36 34.16
C ALA A 189 -9.45 12.84 34.30
N LEU A 190 -8.61 12.17 35.09
CA LEU A 190 -8.77 10.75 35.37
C LEU A 190 -10.06 10.45 36.13
N ASP A 191 -10.42 11.29 37.10
CA ASP A 191 -11.69 11.22 37.83
C ASP A 191 -12.90 11.46 36.93
N ALA A 192 -12.83 12.44 36.03
CA ALA A 192 -13.87 12.69 35.05
C ALA A 192 -14.04 11.49 34.09
N LEU A 193 -12.94 10.84 33.72
CA LEU A 193 -12.96 9.66 32.85
C LEU A 193 -13.56 8.44 33.58
N ALA A 194 -13.21 8.24 34.86
CA ALA A 194 -13.72 7.16 35.71
C ALA A 194 -15.21 7.29 36.04
N ARG A 195 -15.76 8.51 36.02
CA ARG A 195 -17.20 8.76 36.21
C ARG A 195 -17.99 8.91 34.91
N GLY A 196 -17.29 8.92 33.77
CA GLY A 196 -17.89 9.12 32.45
C GLY A 196 -18.31 7.83 31.75
N ALA A 197 -18.98 7.97 30.60
CA ALA A 197 -19.47 6.85 29.79
C ALA A 197 -18.38 5.94 29.19
N LEU A 198 -17.10 6.29 29.37
CA LEU A 198 -15.95 5.51 28.94
C LEU A 198 -15.35 4.62 30.04
N ALA A 199 -15.74 4.81 31.30
CA ALA A 199 -15.16 4.13 32.44
C ALA A 199 -15.18 2.60 32.30
N ASP A 200 -16.34 2.03 31.96
CA ASP A 200 -16.54 0.58 31.85
C ASP A 200 -15.75 -0.09 30.72
N ARG A 201 -15.24 0.72 29.79
CA ARG A 201 -14.45 0.25 28.64
C ARG A 201 -12.99 0.68 28.73
N THR A 202 -12.59 1.37 29.78
CA THR A 202 -11.24 1.88 29.94
C THR A 202 -10.58 1.25 31.14
N GLU A 203 -9.36 0.80 30.95
CA GLU A 203 -8.55 0.19 32.00
C GLU A 203 -7.23 0.93 32.13
N MET A 204 -6.78 1.09 33.38
CA MET A 204 -5.45 1.52 33.70
C MET A 204 -4.50 0.35 33.64
N LEU A 205 -3.45 0.49 32.82
CA LEU A 205 -2.36 -0.47 32.72
C LEU A 205 -1.22 0.01 33.61
N LEU A 206 -0.87 -0.77 34.62
CA LEU A 206 0.23 -0.46 35.55
C LEU A 206 1.29 -1.56 35.49
N ARG A 207 2.54 -1.13 35.62
CA ARG A 207 3.65 -2.04 35.84
C ARG A 207 4.37 -1.71 37.13
N ARG A 208 4.37 -2.67 38.04
CA ARG A 208 4.90 -2.54 39.40
C ARG A 208 6.24 -3.27 39.53
N GLY A 209 7.31 -2.53 39.79
CA GLY A 209 8.57 -3.08 40.27
C GLY A 209 8.52 -3.35 41.78
N GLU A 210 9.64 -3.74 42.39
CA GLU A 210 9.67 -4.20 43.79
C GLU A 210 8.96 -3.26 44.79
N ASN A 211 9.07 -1.93 44.63
CA ASN A 211 8.43 -0.95 45.52
C ASN A 211 7.78 0.26 44.82
N THR A 212 7.78 0.34 43.49
CA THR A 212 7.27 1.51 42.76
C THR A 212 6.59 1.12 41.44
N VAL A 213 5.68 1.99 40.98
CA VAL A 213 5.12 1.89 39.62
C VAL A 213 6.09 2.55 38.65
N VAL A 214 6.62 1.77 37.71
CA VAL A 214 7.63 2.19 36.73
C VAL A 214 7.03 2.49 35.36
N GLN A 215 5.79 2.07 35.14
CA GLN A 215 5.04 2.38 33.92
C GLN A 215 3.54 2.44 34.22
N ALA A 216 2.86 3.40 33.62
CA ALA A 216 1.43 3.55 33.72
C ALA A 216 0.84 4.01 32.38
N GLY A 217 -0.35 3.55 32.04
CA GLY A 217 -1.04 3.93 30.81
C GLY A 217 -2.53 3.67 30.87
N LEU A 218 -3.23 4.06 29.81
CA LEU A 218 -4.66 3.80 29.63
C LEU A 218 -4.87 3.03 28.34
N ILE A 219 -5.71 2.00 28.42
CA ILE A 219 -6.23 1.29 27.25
C ILE A 219 -7.76 1.37 27.26
N ALA A 220 -8.36 1.58 26.10
CA ALA A 220 -9.81 1.60 25.95
C ALA A 220 -10.27 0.54 24.94
N MET A 221 -11.24 -0.27 25.34
CA MET A 221 -11.93 -1.20 24.44
C MET A 221 -12.75 -0.44 23.41
N SER A 222 -12.64 -0.87 22.16
CA SER A 222 -13.50 -0.39 21.08
C SER A 222 -14.98 -0.59 21.39
N HIS A 223 -15.84 0.27 20.85
CA HIS A 223 -17.29 0.14 21.02
C HIS A 223 -17.86 -1.10 20.34
N THR A 224 -17.14 -1.63 19.34
CA THR A 224 -17.45 -2.91 18.69
C THR A 224 -16.95 -4.13 19.46
N GLY A 225 -16.11 -3.94 20.48
CA GLY A 225 -15.47 -5.04 21.23
C GLY A 225 -14.44 -5.84 20.42
N ARG A 226 -14.04 -5.38 19.23
CA ARG A 226 -13.13 -6.09 18.32
C ARG A 226 -11.66 -5.71 18.47
N GLY A 227 -11.35 -4.67 19.24
CA GLY A 227 -9.98 -4.26 19.49
C GLY A 227 -9.82 -3.24 20.61
N ILE A 228 -8.57 -2.88 20.90
CA ILE A 228 -8.20 -1.94 21.97
C ILE A 228 -7.40 -0.77 21.44
N TYR A 229 -7.62 0.39 22.07
CA TYR A 229 -6.89 1.62 21.85
C TYR A 229 -5.91 1.88 22.99
N SER A 230 -4.61 1.93 22.68
CA SER A 230 -3.61 2.47 23.62
C SER A 230 -3.71 3.99 23.63
N LEU A 231 -4.30 4.56 24.69
CA LEU A 231 -4.57 6.00 24.76
C LEU A 231 -3.33 6.79 25.20
N THR A 232 -2.61 6.28 26.21
CA THR A 232 -1.37 6.89 26.69
C THR A 232 -0.51 5.88 27.43
N GLN A 233 0.79 6.15 27.50
CA GLN A 233 1.78 5.41 28.26
C GLN A 233 2.84 6.37 28.80
N ALA A 234 3.18 6.28 30.08
CA ALA A 234 4.28 6.98 30.72
C ALA A 234 5.20 5.98 31.40
N VAL A 235 6.51 6.20 31.27
CA VAL A 235 7.57 5.32 31.77
C VAL A 235 8.51 6.13 32.66
N ASP A 236 8.80 5.62 33.85
CA ASP A 236 9.72 6.21 34.81
C ASP A 236 11.16 5.74 34.54
N HIS A 237 11.84 6.39 33.60
CA HIS A 237 13.25 6.10 33.38
C HIS A 237 13.95 7.28 32.70
N ASP A 238 15.19 7.57 33.09
CA ASP A 238 15.96 8.69 32.53
C ASP A 238 16.62 8.33 31.19
N ASP A 239 17.02 7.07 31.00
CA ASP A 239 17.54 6.58 29.72
C ASP A 239 16.44 6.43 28.62
N PRO A 240 16.54 7.16 27.49
CA PRO A 240 15.64 7.01 26.35
C PRO A 240 15.63 5.62 25.70
N ALA A 241 16.75 4.88 25.72
CA ALA A 241 16.84 3.52 25.20
C ALA A 241 15.96 2.57 26.01
N VAL A 242 16.09 2.60 27.34
CA VAL A 242 15.24 1.81 28.24
C VAL A 242 13.78 2.18 28.04
N ARG A 243 13.41 3.47 27.97
CA ARG A 243 12.01 3.86 27.68
C ARG A 243 11.48 3.26 26.38
N ARG A 244 12.28 3.27 25.30
CA ARG A 244 11.90 2.65 24.02
C ARG A 244 11.71 1.15 24.16
N ASP A 245 12.57 0.49 24.92
CA ASP A 245 12.51 -0.96 25.14
C ASP A 245 11.26 -1.36 25.93
N LEU A 246 10.93 -0.62 26.98
CA LEU A 246 9.73 -0.83 27.78
C LEU A 246 8.44 -0.63 26.97
N ARG A 247 8.39 0.40 26.11
CA ARG A 247 7.26 0.62 25.19
C ARG A 247 7.12 -0.52 24.18
N ALA A 248 8.23 -0.97 23.58
CA ALA A 248 8.21 -2.07 22.62
C ALA A 248 7.69 -3.38 23.22
N ALA A 249 8.12 -3.70 24.44
CA ALA A 249 7.62 -4.86 25.16
C ALA A 249 6.13 -4.74 25.52
N THR A 250 5.68 -3.54 25.87
CA THR A 250 4.26 -3.27 26.17
C THR A 250 3.39 -3.52 24.95
N VAL A 251 3.81 -3.06 23.76
CA VAL A 251 3.08 -3.32 22.53
C VAL A 251 2.99 -4.81 22.23
N TYR A 252 4.11 -5.54 22.33
CA TYR A 252 4.12 -6.99 22.13
C TYR A 252 3.18 -7.71 23.11
N ARG A 253 3.22 -7.36 24.39
CA ARG A 253 2.33 -7.90 25.43
C ARG A 253 0.86 -7.58 25.15
N LEU A 254 0.55 -6.34 24.78
CA LEU A 254 -0.81 -5.93 24.41
C LEU A 254 -1.33 -6.74 23.24
N CYS A 255 -0.50 -7.05 22.23
CA CYS A 255 -0.88 -7.89 21.11
C CYS A 255 -1.20 -9.33 21.55
N LEU A 256 -0.36 -9.90 22.43
CA LEU A 256 -0.61 -11.23 23.01
C LEU A 256 -1.93 -11.28 23.80
N ASP A 257 -2.12 -10.32 24.70
CA ASP A 257 -3.30 -10.27 25.56
C ASP A 257 -4.57 -10.02 24.74
N ALA A 258 -4.51 -9.07 23.79
CA ALA A 258 -5.61 -8.81 22.87
C ALA A 258 -5.98 -10.08 22.09
N ARG A 259 -5.00 -10.83 21.58
CA ARG A 259 -5.27 -12.08 20.87
C ARG A 259 -5.90 -13.14 21.78
N ARG A 260 -5.42 -13.30 23.01
CA ARG A 260 -6.01 -14.23 24.00
C ARG A 260 -7.45 -13.88 24.34
N SER A 261 -7.76 -12.58 24.38
CA SER A 261 -9.12 -12.07 24.61
C SER A 261 -10.00 -12.09 23.36
N GLY A 262 -9.55 -12.71 22.25
CA GLY A 262 -10.33 -12.80 21.01
C GLY A 262 -10.42 -11.50 20.22
N LEU A 263 -9.61 -10.49 20.55
CA LEU A 263 -9.57 -9.23 19.83
C LEU A 263 -8.80 -9.38 18.51
N GLU A 264 -9.16 -8.53 17.55
CA GLU A 264 -8.69 -8.57 16.18
C GLU A 264 -7.65 -7.50 15.86
N TRP A 265 -7.52 -6.46 16.69
CA TRP A 265 -6.53 -5.40 16.46
C TRP A 265 -6.14 -4.66 17.74
N VAL A 266 -4.94 -4.08 17.73
CA VAL A 266 -4.41 -3.18 18.75
C VAL A 266 -3.98 -1.88 18.10
N HIS A 267 -4.55 -0.76 18.54
CA HIS A 267 -4.18 0.57 18.08
C HIS A 267 -3.11 1.15 19.00
N LEU A 268 -1.97 1.52 18.42
CA LEU A 268 -0.75 1.91 19.13
C LEU A 268 -0.73 3.39 19.53
N GLY A 269 -1.70 4.17 19.05
CA GLY A 269 -1.72 5.63 19.23
C GLY A 269 -0.95 6.34 18.13
N ARG A 270 -0.66 7.63 18.37
CA ARG A 270 0.06 8.52 17.45
C ARG A 270 1.56 8.30 17.49
N GLY A 271 2.21 8.51 16.34
CA GLY A 271 3.67 8.60 16.25
C GLY A 271 4.16 8.69 14.82
N ASP A 272 5.48 8.83 14.66
CA ASP A 272 6.14 8.69 13.37
C ASP A 272 5.98 7.25 12.82
N VAL A 273 5.74 7.16 11.50
CA VAL A 273 5.50 5.90 10.78
C VAL A 273 6.67 4.93 10.94
N HIS A 274 7.92 5.40 10.89
CA HIS A 274 9.07 4.51 11.06
C HIS A 274 9.14 3.94 12.47
N HIS A 275 8.81 4.74 13.49
CA HIS A 275 8.71 4.26 14.87
C HIS A 275 7.63 3.18 15.02
N MET A 276 6.43 3.42 14.49
CA MET A 276 5.30 2.48 14.61
C MET A 276 5.52 1.17 13.84
N ARG A 277 6.17 1.22 12.66
CA ARG A 277 6.59 0.01 11.93
C ARG A 277 7.53 -0.86 12.77
N ARG A 278 8.47 -0.25 13.51
CA ARG A 278 9.37 -0.99 14.41
C ARG A 278 8.66 -1.64 15.60
N LEU A 279 7.42 -1.25 15.87
CA LEU A 279 6.53 -1.83 16.87
C LEU A 279 5.58 -2.88 16.28
N GLY A 280 5.61 -3.10 14.96
CA GLY A 280 4.79 -4.11 14.28
C GLY A 280 3.43 -3.60 13.80
N ALA A 281 3.21 -2.28 13.73
CA ALA A 281 2.05 -1.71 13.04
C ALA A 281 2.15 -1.98 11.54
N ASP A 282 1.06 -2.49 10.97
CA ASP A 282 0.90 -2.71 9.53
C ASP A 282 0.02 -1.65 8.86
N LEU A 283 -0.74 -0.89 9.66
CA LEU A 283 -1.72 0.04 9.11
C LEU A 283 -1.58 1.41 9.74
N PHE A 284 -1.67 2.43 8.90
CA PHE A 284 -1.49 3.82 9.26
C PHE A 284 -2.77 4.60 8.98
N ILE A 285 -3.19 5.40 9.95
CA ILE A 285 -4.35 6.28 9.85
C ILE A 285 -3.81 7.71 9.76
N PRO A 286 -3.82 8.34 8.57
CA PRO A 286 -3.42 9.73 8.44
C PRO A 286 -4.48 10.64 9.06
N LEU A 287 -4.03 11.58 9.89
CA LEU A 287 -4.88 12.52 10.59
C LEU A 287 -4.53 13.95 10.20
N ASP A 288 -5.55 14.81 10.17
CA ASP A 288 -5.40 16.25 10.15
C ASP A 288 -6.08 16.87 11.37
N HIS A 289 -5.48 17.92 11.89
CA HIS A 289 -6.16 18.91 12.71
C HIS A 289 -6.92 19.86 11.79
N TRP A 290 -8.15 20.22 12.11
CA TRP A 290 -8.91 21.22 11.36
C TRP A 290 -9.09 22.45 12.22
N LEU A 291 -8.56 23.58 11.77
CA LEU A 291 -8.54 24.83 12.53
C LEU A 291 -9.31 25.91 11.79
N ARG A 292 -10.30 26.49 12.45
CA ARG A 292 -10.96 27.73 12.02
C ARG A 292 -10.41 28.88 12.85
N ALA A 293 -9.75 29.84 12.21
CA ALA A 293 -9.20 31.04 12.83
C ALA A 293 -9.28 32.23 11.84
N PRO A 294 -9.47 33.49 12.30
CA PRO A 294 -9.70 34.64 11.41
C PRO A 294 -8.58 34.92 10.39
N ASP A 295 -7.32 34.62 10.74
CA ASP A 295 -6.15 34.95 9.92
C ASP A 295 -5.69 33.78 9.04
N LEU A 296 -6.37 32.62 9.12
CA LEU A 296 -6.06 31.47 8.28
C LEU A 296 -6.86 31.52 6.99
N VAL A 297 -6.13 31.58 5.88
CA VAL A 297 -6.72 31.45 4.56
C VAL A 297 -6.92 29.96 4.28
N PRO A 298 -8.13 29.53 3.85
CA PRO A 298 -8.33 28.18 3.36
C PRO A 298 -7.32 27.92 2.22
N PRO A 299 -6.60 26.79 2.23
CA PRO A 299 -5.74 26.46 1.11
C PRO A 299 -6.57 26.46 -0.18
N GLU A 300 -6.10 27.15 -1.22
CA GLU A 300 -6.62 26.97 -2.57
C GLU A 300 -6.50 25.49 -2.92
N ASP A 301 -7.60 24.87 -3.37
CA ASP A 301 -7.86 23.43 -3.44
C ASP A 301 -6.63 22.51 -3.54
N GLY A 302 -6.02 22.19 -2.40
CA GLY A 302 -4.95 21.20 -2.26
C GLY A 302 -5.46 19.76 -2.20
N GLY A 303 -6.61 19.49 -2.79
CA GLY A 303 -7.25 18.18 -2.82
C GLY A 303 -8.05 17.96 -4.10
N ALA A 304 -7.53 18.43 -5.24
CA ALA A 304 -8.08 18.05 -6.52
C ALA A 304 -7.94 16.53 -6.69
N GLU A 305 -8.99 15.87 -7.21
CA GLU A 305 -8.78 14.56 -7.84
C GLU A 305 -7.62 14.71 -8.82
N PRO A 306 -6.64 13.77 -8.84
CA PRO A 306 -5.49 13.91 -9.72
C PRO A 306 -5.96 14.17 -11.15
N GLU A 307 -5.41 15.23 -11.76
CA GLU A 307 -5.78 15.59 -13.13
C GLU A 307 -5.55 14.38 -14.03
N LEU A 308 -6.59 14.04 -14.79
CA LEU A 308 -6.47 12.98 -15.78
C LEU A 308 -5.46 13.41 -16.85
N SER A 309 -4.67 12.45 -17.31
CA SER A 309 -3.79 12.68 -18.45
C SER A 309 -4.60 13.11 -19.68
N GLU A 310 -4.01 13.92 -20.55
CA GLU A 310 -4.56 14.24 -21.88
C GLU A 310 -4.82 12.98 -22.73
N PHE A 311 -4.19 11.85 -22.38
CA PHE A 311 -4.42 10.56 -23.02
C PHE A 311 -5.69 9.84 -22.54
N ALA A 312 -6.38 10.32 -21.51
CA ALA A 312 -7.64 9.74 -21.07
C ALA A 312 -8.70 9.88 -22.19
N ALA A 313 -9.39 8.77 -22.51
CA ALA A 313 -10.44 8.81 -23.52
C ALA A 313 -11.61 9.69 -23.04
N PRO A 314 -12.32 10.42 -23.94
CA PRO A 314 -13.42 11.30 -23.56
C PRO A 314 -14.52 10.65 -22.69
N PRO A 315 -14.88 9.36 -22.87
CA PRO A 315 -15.84 8.72 -21.96
C PRO A 315 -15.35 8.63 -20.51
N VAL A 316 -14.03 8.58 -20.26
CA VAL A 316 -13.45 8.43 -18.92
C VAL A 316 -13.41 9.75 -18.16
N THR A 317 -13.24 10.89 -18.86
CA THR A 317 -13.13 12.21 -18.22
C THR A 317 -14.39 12.62 -17.45
N GLY A 318 -15.55 12.12 -17.84
CA GLY A 318 -16.83 12.34 -17.15
C GLY A 318 -17.26 11.22 -16.18
N VAL A 319 -16.51 10.12 -16.10
CA VAL A 319 -16.89 8.96 -15.27
C VAL A 319 -16.15 9.02 -13.93
N PRO A 320 -16.89 9.07 -12.79
CA PRO A 320 -16.26 9.04 -11.49
C PRO A 320 -15.80 7.62 -11.12
N VAL A 321 -14.81 7.51 -10.24
CA VAL A 321 -14.32 6.22 -9.72
C VAL A 321 -15.49 5.35 -9.21
N PRO A 322 -15.52 4.02 -9.41
CA PRO A 322 -16.60 3.17 -8.90
C PRO A 322 -16.79 3.29 -7.37
N GLY A 323 -18.03 3.25 -6.90
CA GLY A 323 -18.42 3.52 -5.51
C GLY A 323 -17.56 2.86 -4.43
N PRO A 324 -17.32 1.53 -4.46
CA PRO A 324 -16.46 0.87 -3.47
C PRO A 324 -15.03 1.40 -3.46
N ALA A 325 -14.47 1.73 -4.63
CA ALA A 325 -13.12 2.26 -4.79
C ALA A 325 -13.00 3.73 -4.39
N ARG A 326 -14.11 4.47 -4.21
CA ARG A 326 -14.09 5.84 -3.64
C ARG A 326 -13.79 5.85 -2.15
N PHE A 327 -14.11 4.78 -1.42
CA PHE A 327 -13.90 4.71 0.05
C PHE A 327 -12.49 4.23 0.44
N ARG A 328 -11.54 4.27 -0.51
CA ARG A 328 -10.20 3.66 -0.43
C ARG A 328 -9.31 4.22 0.68
N HIS A 329 -9.59 5.40 1.21
CA HIS A 329 -8.49 6.22 1.74
C HIS A 329 -8.06 5.98 3.18
N VAL A 330 -8.78 5.27 4.05
CA VAL A 330 -8.28 5.02 5.41
C VAL A 330 -8.89 3.74 6.01
N PRO A 331 -8.08 2.86 6.61
CA PRO A 331 -8.58 1.71 7.33
C PRO A 331 -9.62 2.07 8.41
N ARG A 332 -10.74 1.33 8.40
CA ARG A 332 -11.89 1.58 9.27
C ARG A 332 -12.11 0.42 10.25
N PHE A 333 -11.18 0.22 11.19
CA PHE A 333 -11.17 -0.96 12.10
C PHE A 333 -12.26 -0.98 13.17
N ASP A 334 -12.78 0.19 13.52
CA ASP A 334 -13.86 0.36 14.50
C ASP A 334 -15.13 0.80 13.77
N THR A 335 -15.43 0.15 12.64
CA THR A 335 -16.64 0.40 11.84
C THR A 335 -17.44 -0.87 11.74
N ILE A 336 -18.73 -0.75 12.01
CA ILE A 336 -19.71 -1.77 11.68
C ILE A 336 -20.05 -1.55 10.20
N ASP A 337 -19.48 -2.37 9.31
CA ASP A 337 -19.80 -2.32 7.89
C ASP A 337 -21.06 -3.16 7.60
N LEU A 338 -22.18 -2.47 7.37
CA LEU A 338 -23.43 -3.06 6.88
C LEU A 338 -23.69 -2.67 5.42
N SER A 339 -22.71 -2.07 4.73
CA SER A 339 -22.87 -1.54 3.37
C SER A 339 -22.56 -2.57 2.28
N SER A 340 -21.80 -3.61 2.63
CA SER A 340 -21.23 -4.55 1.67
C SER A 340 -22.07 -5.81 1.42
N ASN A 341 -23.21 -5.99 2.10
CA ASN A 341 -24.05 -7.20 2.01
C ASN A 341 -23.26 -8.53 2.21
N THR A 342 -22.15 -8.48 2.95
CA THR A 342 -21.29 -9.63 3.22
C THR A 342 -21.81 -10.43 4.40
N SER A 343 -21.48 -11.73 4.43
CA SER A 343 -21.87 -12.59 5.56
C SER A 343 -21.01 -12.28 6.78
N PRO A 344 -21.60 -11.99 7.95
CA PRO A 344 -20.83 -11.71 9.16
C PRO A 344 -20.21 -12.97 9.80
N PHE A 345 -20.54 -14.17 9.31
CA PHE A 345 -20.19 -15.43 9.98
C PHE A 345 -18.91 -16.10 9.47
N LEU A 346 -18.29 -15.58 8.40
CA LEU A 346 -17.15 -16.23 7.71
C LEU A 346 -15.80 -15.53 7.91
N GLY A 347 -15.73 -14.53 8.79
CA GLY A 347 -14.51 -13.76 9.06
C GLY A 347 -13.92 -13.15 7.78
N ALA A 348 -12.58 -13.11 7.68
CA ALA A 348 -11.87 -12.54 6.53
C ALA A 348 -12.22 -13.18 5.17
N ALA A 349 -12.73 -14.42 5.15
CA ALA A 349 -13.17 -15.08 3.93
C ALA A 349 -14.50 -14.53 3.38
N GLY A 350 -15.29 -13.85 4.24
CA GLY A 350 -16.51 -13.15 3.84
C GLY A 350 -16.28 -11.71 3.39
N GLU A 351 -15.07 -11.17 3.54
CA GLU A 351 -14.75 -9.79 3.22
C GLU A 351 -14.41 -9.61 1.74
N TYR A 352 -14.81 -8.47 1.16
CA TYR A 352 -14.33 -8.08 -0.16
C TYR A 352 -12.82 -7.82 -0.17
N PRO A 353 -12.15 -7.98 -1.31
CA PRO A 353 -10.76 -7.60 -1.50
C PRO A 353 -10.46 -6.17 -1.05
N HIS A 354 -9.32 -5.97 -0.39
CA HIS A 354 -8.86 -4.63 -0.03
C HIS A 354 -8.60 -3.82 -1.30
N LEU A 355 -9.17 -2.61 -1.38
CA LEU A 355 -9.01 -1.73 -2.53
C LEU A 355 -7.79 -0.83 -2.40
N ASP A 356 -7.37 -0.49 -1.18
CA ASP A 356 -6.13 0.23 -0.94
C ASP A 356 -4.93 -0.72 -1.06
N THR A 357 -4.10 -0.48 -2.07
CA THR A 357 -2.91 -1.27 -2.37
C THR A 357 -1.64 -0.42 -2.23
N THR A 358 -1.71 0.74 -1.58
CA THR A 358 -0.60 1.72 -1.50
C THR A 358 0.66 1.10 -0.89
N GLU A 359 0.50 0.36 0.22
CA GLU A 359 1.64 -0.32 0.86
C GLU A 359 2.23 -1.43 -0.03
N LEU A 360 1.37 -2.21 -0.69
CA LEU A 360 1.81 -3.26 -1.59
C LEU A 360 2.53 -2.70 -2.81
N ALA A 361 2.07 -1.56 -3.33
CA ALA A 361 2.72 -0.83 -4.42
C ALA A 361 4.10 -0.31 -4.00
N ALA A 362 4.20 0.32 -2.83
CA ALA A 362 5.47 0.76 -2.27
C ALA A 362 6.45 -0.41 -2.05
N THR A 363 5.94 -1.55 -1.57
CA THR A 363 6.73 -2.77 -1.38
C THR A 363 7.25 -3.30 -2.70
N TYR A 364 6.41 -3.33 -3.75
CA TYR A 364 6.81 -3.73 -5.08
C TYR A 364 7.91 -2.81 -5.64
N LEU A 365 7.69 -1.49 -5.65
CA LEU A 365 8.64 -0.49 -6.16
C LEU A 365 9.98 -0.57 -5.44
N ASN A 366 9.99 -0.63 -4.11
CA ASN A 366 11.21 -0.80 -3.32
C ASN A 366 11.90 -2.15 -3.56
N THR A 367 11.14 -3.21 -3.88
CA THR A 367 11.75 -4.50 -4.21
C THR A 367 12.44 -4.44 -5.56
N ILE A 368 11.78 -3.90 -6.59
CA ILE A 368 12.35 -3.86 -7.94
C ILE A 368 13.48 -2.85 -8.09
N SER A 369 13.50 -1.75 -7.32
CA SER A 369 14.61 -0.78 -7.35
C SER A 369 15.95 -1.37 -6.86
N THR A 370 15.91 -2.50 -6.14
CA THR A 370 17.12 -3.23 -5.73
C THR A 370 17.64 -4.21 -6.78
N LEU A 371 16.90 -4.40 -7.88
CA LEU A 371 17.27 -5.31 -8.96
C LEU A 371 18.17 -4.60 -9.98
N PRO A 372 19.19 -5.28 -10.53
CA PRO A 372 19.99 -4.73 -11.62
C PRO A 372 19.11 -4.29 -12.80
N GLY A 373 19.46 -3.16 -13.42
CA GLY A 373 18.77 -2.64 -14.60
C GLY A 373 17.41 -1.98 -14.33
N HIS A 374 17.11 -1.64 -13.07
CA HIS A 374 15.87 -0.96 -12.67
C HIS A 374 16.12 0.45 -12.10
N ASP A 375 17.25 1.06 -12.47
CA ASP A 375 17.63 2.41 -12.06
C ASP A 375 16.55 3.44 -12.45
N GLY A 376 16.28 4.42 -11.58
CA GLY A 376 15.27 5.46 -11.77
C GLY A 376 13.87 5.09 -11.24
N VAL A 377 13.61 3.82 -10.93
CA VAL A 377 12.33 3.39 -10.32
C VAL A 377 12.15 3.93 -8.90
N GLU A 378 13.23 4.25 -8.20
CA GLU A 378 13.22 4.89 -6.88
C GLU A 378 12.56 6.27 -6.87
N ALA A 379 12.39 6.91 -8.03
CA ALA A 379 11.66 8.16 -8.17
C ALA A 379 10.13 7.97 -8.26
N LEU A 380 9.64 6.74 -8.44
CA LEU A 380 8.21 6.45 -8.60
C LEU A 380 7.52 6.27 -7.23
N GLY A 381 6.32 6.84 -7.12
CA GLY A 381 5.44 6.66 -5.97
C GLY A 381 4.35 5.60 -6.19
N PRO A 382 3.61 5.21 -5.14
CA PRO A 382 2.46 4.29 -5.25
C PRO A 382 1.35 4.73 -6.22
N ASP A 383 1.26 6.02 -6.50
CA ASP A 383 0.36 6.66 -7.46
C ASP A 383 0.74 6.42 -8.92
N HIS A 384 1.98 6.01 -9.19
CA HIS A 384 2.47 5.62 -10.52
C HIS A 384 2.16 4.15 -10.86
N LEU A 385 1.45 3.43 -9.99
CA LEU A 385 1.22 2.00 -10.11
C LEU A 385 -0.25 1.62 -9.99
N LEU A 386 -0.70 0.69 -10.82
CA LEU A 386 -1.97 -0.03 -10.66
C LEU A 386 -1.75 -1.54 -10.72
N PHE A 387 -2.28 -2.28 -9.74
CA PHE A 387 -2.38 -3.74 -9.81
C PHE A 387 -3.61 -4.15 -10.61
N SER A 388 -3.48 -5.17 -11.47
CA SER A 388 -4.55 -5.74 -12.30
C SER A 388 -4.62 -7.26 -12.11
N SER A 389 -5.69 -7.89 -12.63
CA SER A 389 -5.89 -9.35 -12.57
C SER A 389 -5.03 -10.12 -13.59
N GLY A 390 -3.73 -9.80 -13.63
CA GLY A 390 -2.75 -10.24 -14.64
C GLY A 390 -2.46 -9.16 -15.68
N SER A 391 -1.31 -9.22 -16.34
CA SER A 391 -0.95 -8.19 -17.34
C SER A 391 -1.90 -8.15 -18.55
N VAL A 392 -2.55 -9.27 -18.87
CA VAL A 392 -3.60 -9.36 -19.89
C VAL A 392 -4.80 -8.46 -19.56
N ASP A 393 -5.23 -8.45 -18.29
CA ASP A 393 -6.24 -7.51 -17.80
C ASP A 393 -5.73 -6.06 -17.92
N GLY A 394 -4.44 -5.83 -17.64
CA GLY A 394 -3.79 -4.53 -17.87
C GLY A 394 -3.90 -4.01 -19.31
N VAL A 395 -3.71 -4.88 -20.31
CA VAL A 395 -3.90 -4.52 -21.73
C VAL A 395 -5.36 -4.15 -22.03
N MET A 396 -6.33 -4.91 -21.52
CA MET A 396 -7.75 -4.57 -21.71
C MET A 396 -8.10 -3.24 -21.04
N LEU A 397 -7.63 -3.04 -19.80
CA LEU A 397 -7.86 -1.82 -19.03
C LEU A 397 -7.30 -0.59 -19.74
N LEU A 398 -6.05 -0.63 -20.22
CA LEU A 398 -5.45 0.52 -20.89
C LEU A 398 -6.12 0.84 -22.22
N LEU A 399 -6.48 -0.16 -23.02
CA LEU A 399 -7.20 0.10 -24.27
C LEU A 399 -8.58 0.67 -23.98
N THR A 400 -9.29 0.17 -22.97
CA THR A 400 -10.62 0.67 -22.57
C THR A 400 -10.56 2.11 -22.05
N ALA A 401 -9.51 2.47 -21.29
CA ALA A 401 -9.40 3.79 -20.67
C ALA A 401 -8.85 4.88 -21.60
N LEU A 402 -8.00 4.52 -22.56
CA LEU A 402 -7.13 5.47 -23.28
C LEU A 402 -7.41 5.53 -24.78
N THR A 403 -8.37 4.74 -25.27
CA THR A 403 -8.79 4.74 -26.68
C THR A 403 -10.29 4.88 -26.85
N SER A 404 -10.69 5.30 -28.06
CA SER A 404 -12.07 5.37 -28.54
C SER A 404 -12.22 4.54 -29.81
N PRO A 405 -13.42 3.97 -30.08
CA PRO A 405 -13.68 3.24 -31.31
C PRO A 405 -13.26 4.02 -32.57
N GLY A 406 -12.57 3.35 -33.50
CA GLY A 406 -12.00 3.98 -34.70
C GLY A 406 -10.57 4.49 -34.56
N GLU A 407 -10.04 4.66 -33.34
CA GLU A 407 -8.63 4.98 -33.13
C GLU A 407 -7.72 3.78 -33.41
N ARG A 408 -6.52 4.05 -33.93
CA ARG A 408 -5.59 3.02 -34.39
C ARG A 408 -4.71 2.49 -33.25
N VAL A 409 -4.53 1.17 -33.21
CA VAL A 409 -3.54 0.49 -32.36
C VAL A 409 -2.48 -0.14 -33.25
N CYS A 410 -1.21 0.16 -33.00
CA CYS A 410 -0.08 -0.44 -33.70
C CYS A 410 0.51 -1.60 -32.89
N VAL A 411 0.80 -2.72 -33.56
CA VAL A 411 1.49 -3.89 -33.01
C VAL A 411 2.59 -4.36 -33.96
N THR A 412 3.59 -5.07 -33.43
CA THR A 412 4.81 -5.45 -34.15
C THR A 412 4.99 -6.97 -34.28
N PRO A 413 4.24 -7.65 -35.17
CA PRO A 413 4.34 -9.11 -35.30
C PRO A 413 5.74 -9.57 -35.77
N PRO A 414 6.22 -10.75 -35.34
CA PRO A 414 5.58 -11.69 -34.42
C PRO A 414 5.61 -11.16 -32.97
N THR A 415 4.44 -11.08 -32.34
CA THR A 415 4.30 -10.64 -30.96
C THR A 415 3.13 -11.38 -30.28
N PHE A 416 2.79 -11.00 -29.06
CA PHE A 416 1.72 -11.63 -28.29
C PHE A 416 0.33 -11.31 -28.92
N PRO A 417 -0.45 -12.33 -29.34
CA PRO A 417 -1.63 -12.11 -30.17
C PRO A 417 -2.80 -11.42 -29.47
N LEU A 418 -2.82 -11.39 -28.13
CA LEU A 418 -3.95 -10.78 -27.42
C LEU A 418 -4.03 -9.26 -27.57
N TYR A 419 -2.94 -8.58 -27.96
CA TYR A 419 -2.98 -7.14 -28.25
C TYR A 419 -3.97 -6.83 -29.38
N GLY A 420 -3.80 -7.49 -30.53
CA GLY A 420 -4.69 -7.35 -31.68
C GLY A 420 -6.10 -7.89 -31.40
N HIS A 421 -6.20 -8.97 -30.62
CA HIS A 421 -7.50 -9.53 -30.23
C HIS A 421 -8.36 -8.54 -29.43
N PHE A 422 -7.79 -7.90 -28.41
CA PHE A 422 -8.52 -6.90 -27.61
C PHE A 422 -8.81 -5.62 -28.39
N ALA A 423 -7.86 -5.16 -29.20
CA ALA A 423 -8.11 -4.04 -30.10
C ALA A 423 -9.31 -4.30 -31.02
N HIS A 424 -9.40 -5.51 -31.60
CA HIS A 424 -10.54 -5.90 -32.42
C HIS A 424 -11.87 -5.91 -31.64
N LEU A 425 -11.89 -6.49 -30.43
CA LEU A 425 -13.08 -6.49 -29.57
C LEU A 425 -13.58 -5.06 -29.25
N LEU A 426 -12.66 -4.11 -29.10
CA LEU A 426 -12.93 -2.70 -28.83
C LEU A 426 -13.16 -1.85 -30.09
N ARG A 427 -13.21 -2.47 -31.28
CA ARG A 427 -13.42 -1.80 -32.58
C ARG A 427 -12.33 -0.77 -32.90
N LEU A 428 -11.10 -1.08 -32.54
CA LEU A 428 -9.90 -0.31 -32.85
C LEU A 428 -9.25 -0.91 -34.10
N PRO A 429 -9.07 -0.15 -35.21
CA PRO A 429 -8.30 -0.62 -36.34
C PRO A 429 -6.87 -0.98 -35.92
N VAL A 430 -6.44 -2.21 -36.21
CA VAL A 430 -5.09 -2.70 -35.92
C VAL A 430 -4.19 -2.42 -37.10
N VAL A 431 -3.08 -1.73 -36.85
CA VAL A 431 -1.99 -1.54 -37.81
C VAL A 431 -0.86 -2.49 -37.43
N GLU A 432 -0.52 -3.42 -38.32
CA GLU A 432 0.59 -4.32 -38.12
C GLU A 432 1.84 -3.78 -38.85
N VAL A 433 2.91 -3.58 -38.07
CA VAL A 433 4.24 -3.21 -38.59
C VAL A 433 5.23 -4.28 -38.16
N PRO A 434 5.44 -5.33 -38.98
CA PRO A 434 6.24 -6.48 -38.57
C PRO A 434 7.67 -6.13 -38.19
N LEU A 435 8.22 -6.85 -37.21
CA LEU A 435 9.64 -6.82 -36.86
C LEU A 435 10.47 -7.33 -38.04
N TYR A 436 11.66 -6.76 -38.21
CA TYR A 436 12.58 -7.15 -39.27
C TYR A 436 14.03 -7.29 -38.75
N GLY A 437 14.93 -7.64 -39.67
CA GLY A 437 16.31 -8.02 -39.35
C GLY A 437 16.44 -9.50 -39.01
N ASP A 438 17.66 -10.01 -39.04
CA ASP A 438 17.92 -11.45 -38.90
C ASP A 438 17.43 -12.00 -37.56
N ASP A 439 17.55 -11.23 -36.49
CA ASP A 439 17.12 -11.59 -35.13
C ASP A 439 15.74 -11.02 -34.74
N LEU A 440 15.04 -10.40 -35.69
CA LEU A 440 13.71 -9.79 -35.47
C LEU A 440 13.70 -8.76 -34.33
N THR A 441 14.76 -7.94 -34.25
CA THR A 441 14.93 -6.90 -33.22
C THR A 441 14.51 -5.51 -33.68
N GLN A 442 14.45 -5.29 -35.01
CA GLN A 442 14.34 -3.95 -35.57
C GLN A 442 12.87 -3.55 -35.79
N LEU A 443 12.55 -2.32 -35.40
CA LEU A 443 11.27 -1.63 -35.56
C LEU A 443 11.32 -0.70 -36.78
N ASP A 444 10.29 -0.71 -37.62
CA ASP A 444 10.16 0.26 -38.72
C ASP A 444 9.50 1.53 -38.15
N THR A 445 10.30 2.36 -37.48
CA THR A 445 9.79 3.53 -36.75
C THR A 445 9.11 4.53 -37.67
N GLU A 446 9.62 4.74 -38.89
CA GLU A 446 9.00 5.62 -39.87
C GLU A 446 7.60 5.14 -40.25
N ARG A 447 7.41 3.83 -40.46
CA ARG A 447 6.08 3.27 -40.76
C ARG A 447 5.13 3.34 -39.57
N ILE A 448 5.62 3.10 -38.35
CA ILE A 448 4.82 3.25 -37.13
C ILE A 448 4.37 4.71 -36.97
N LEU A 449 5.28 5.67 -37.13
CA LEU A 449 4.98 7.09 -37.02
C LEU A 449 4.02 7.56 -38.12
N ALA A 450 4.21 7.10 -39.37
CA ALA A 450 3.31 7.42 -40.48
C ALA A 450 1.90 6.85 -40.32
N ALA A 451 1.73 5.76 -39.56
CA ALA A 451 0.43 5.21 -39.23
C ALA A 451 -0.35 6.04 -38.20
N ASP A 452 0.34 6.93 -37.48
CA ASP A 452 -0.22 7.81 -36.44
C ASP A 452 -1.17 7.07 -35.48
N PRO A 453 -0.68 6.02 -34.78
CA PRO A 453 -1.50 5.24 -33.86
C PRO A 453 -1.75 6.00 -32.55
N ARG A 454 -2.94 5.78 -31.97
CA ARG A 454 -3.24 6.23 -30.59
C ARG A 454 -2.40 5.47 -29.57
N VAL A 455 -2.18 4.18 -29.80
CA VAL A 455 -1.38 3.30 -28.94
C VAL A 455 -0.46 2.45 -29.80
N THR A 456 0.83 2.43 -29.49
CA THR A 456 1.79 1.45 -30.00
C THR A 456 2.14 0.48 -28.89
N ILE A 457 1.87 -0.82 -29.09
CA ILE A 457 2.19 -1.86 -28.11
C ILE A 457 3.42 -2.64 -28.58
N LEU A 458 4.47 -2.62 -27.75
CA LEU A 458 5.73 -3.32 -27.94
C LEU A 458 5.87 -4.39 -26.85
N CYS A 459 6.31 -5.59 -27.21
CA CYS A 459 6.62 -6.65 -26.24
C CYS A 459 8.14 -6.75 -26.14
N ASP A 460 8.72 -6.39 -24.99
CA ASP A 460 10.17 -6.27 -24.84
C ASP A 460 10.64 -6.73 -23.44
N PRO A 461 11.31 -7.88 -23.30
CA PRO A 461 11.70 -8.82 -24.36
C PRO A 461 10.50 -9.48 -25.06
N ASN A 462 10.61 -9.68 -26.37
CA ASN A 462 9.50 -10.11 -27.23
C ASN A 462 9.07 -11.57 -27.00
N ASN A 463 7.77 -11.80 -27.05
CA ASN A 463 7.17 -13.12 -27.12
C ASN A 463 6.46 -13.29 -28.48
N PRO A 464 6.91 -14.20 -29.36
CA PRO A 464 7.62 -15.45 -29.03
C PRO A 464 9.13 -15.47 -29.26
N VAL A 465 9.75 -14.40 -29.78
CA VAL A 465 11.14 -14.46 -30.30
C VAL A 465 12.20 -14.51 -29.20
N GLY A 466 11.97 -13.83 -28.08
CA GLY A 466 12.87 -13.77 -26.93
C GLY A 466 13.85 -12.59 -26.95
N THR A 467 14.01 -11.92 -28.08
CA THR A 467 14.92 -10.78 -28.25
C THR A 467 14.37 -9.48 -27.68
N ARG A 468 15.25 -8.50 -27.48
CA ARG A 468 14.84 -7.11 -27.16
C ARG A 468 14.77 -6.25 -28.42
N HIS A 469 13.94 -5.22 -28.37
CA HIS A 469 13.93 -4.21 -29.43
C HIS A 469 15.18 -3.32 -29.35
N ASP A 470 15.53 -2.67 -30.46
CA ASP A 470 16.56 -1.63 -30.45
C ASP A 470 16.11 -0.45 -29.54
N PRO A 471 16.83 -0.16 -28.44
CA PRO A 471 16.45 0.89 -27.51
C PRO A 471 16.42 2.30 -28.13
N GLU A 472 17.22 2.55 -29.17
CA GLU A 472 17.21 3.84 -29.86
C GLU A 472 15.92 4.03 -30.65
N GLN A 473 15.43 2.96 -31.30
CA GLN A 473 14.16 2.96 -32.01
C GLN A 473 12.96 3.12 -31.07
N VAL A 474 12.99 2.47 -29.90
CA VAL A 474 11.95 2.66 -28.87
C VAL A 474 11.94 4.12 -28.37
N ARG A 475 13.12 4.72 -28.13
CA ARG A 475 13.23 6.13 -27.75
C ARG A 475 12.76 7.07 -28.86
N ASP A 476 13.04 6.75 -30.12
CA ASP A 476 12.56 7.52 -31.28
C ASP A 476 11.03 7.60 -31.30
N LEU A 477 10.34 6.48 -31.05
CA LEU A 477 8.88 6.42 -30.94
C LEU A 477 8.36 7.23 -29.75
N LEU A 478 9.02 7.17 -28.59
CA LEU A 478 8.64 7.96 -27.41
C LEU A 478 8.74 9.47 -27.64
N VAL A 479 9.76 9.90 -28.40
CA VAL A 479 10.04 11.33 -28.67
C VAL A 479 9.21 11.89 -29.82
N ARG A 480 9.06 11.15 -30.91
CA ARG A 480 8.40 11.63 -32.15
C ARG A 480 6.94 11.22 -32.25
N GLY A 481 6.53 10.18 -31.52
CA GLY A 481 5.15 9.68 -31.53
C GLY A 481 4.20 10.63 -30.81
N ARG A 482 2.99 10.78 -31.36
CA ARG A 482 1.90 11.55 -30.72
C ARG A 482 1.05 10.73 -29.77
N GLY A 483 1.05 9.41 -29.96
CA GLY A 483 0.28 8.47 -29.15
C GLY A 483 1.05 7.92 -27.96
N LEU A 484 0.39 7.00 -27.26
CA LEU A 484 0.97 6.22 -26.16
C LEU A 484 1.91 5.15 -26.70
N VAL A 485 3.02 4.93 -25.99
CA VAL A 485 3.89 3.76 -26.18
C VAL A 485 3.75 2.86 -24.97
N VAL A 486 3.22 1.66 -25.20
CA VAL A 486 3.04 0.62 -24.18
C VAL A 486 4.13 -0.42 -24.37
N ILE A 487 4.93 -0.65 -23.34
CA ILE A 487 5.99 -1.67 -23.34
C ILE A 487 5.59 -2.78 -22.38
N ASP A 488 5.29 -3.95 -22.91
CA ASP A 488 5.02 -5.18 -22.15
C ASP A 488 6.32 -5.87 -21.78
N GLU A 489 6.75 -5.65 -20.54
CA GLU A 489 7.96 -6.15 -19.91
C GLU A 489 7.69 -7.44 -19.10
N ALA A 490 6.79 -8.32 -19.57
CA ALA A 490 6.45 -9.56 -18.86
C ALA A 490 7.62 -10.51 -18.56
N TYR A 491 8.77 -10.32 -19.22
CA TYR A 491 9.97 -11.15 -19.11
C TYR A 491 11.23 -10.37 -18.68
N VAL A 492 11.11 -9.08 -18.34
CA VAL A 492 12.28 -8.22 -18.12
C VAL A 492 13.17 -8.67 -16.97
N GLU A 493 12.63 -9.37 -15.95
CA GLU A 493 13.46 -9.90 -14.86
C GLU A 493 14.52 -10.90 -15.34
N PHE A 494 14.36 -11.51 -16.52
CA PHE A 494 15.36 -12.41 -17.11
C PHE A 494 16.41 -11.68 -17.97
N SER A 495 16.20 -10.40 -18.24
CA SER A 495 17.07 -9.59 -19.09
C SER A 495 18.24 -9.01 -18.27
N GLU A 496 19.39 -8.83 -18.92
CA GLU A 496 20.55 -8.11 -18.34
C GLU A 496 20.47 -6.59 -18.52
N ASN A 497 19.41 -6.16 -19.17
CA ASN A 497 19.39 -5.01 -20.01
C ASN A 497 18.31 -4.09 -19.40
N PRO A 498 18.53 -2.77 -19.25
CA PRO A 498 17.68 -1.94 -18.38
C PRO A 498 16.20 -1.95 -18.76
N SER A 499 15.35 -1.92 -17.74
CA SER A 499 13.91 -1.72 -17.87
C SER A 499 13.58 -0.29 -18.29
N TYR A 500 12.50 -0.13 -19.04
CA TYR A 500 11.94 1.16 -19.41
C TYR A 500 11.16 1.82 -18.26
N ALA A 501 10.87 1.12 -17.16
CA ALA A 501 10.14 1.67 -16.01
C ALA A 501 10.85 2.90 -15.41
N GLY A 502 12.19 2.93 -15.41
CA GLY A 502 12.98 4.08 -14.96
C GLY A 502 12.83 5.33 -15.84
N LEU A 503 12.20 5.21 -17.02
CA LEU A 503 11.97 6.33 -17.94
C LEU A 503 10.59 6.97 -17.79
N ILE A 504 9.69 6.42 -16.95
CA ILE A 504 8.32 6.92 -16.78
C ILE A 504 8.31 8.39 -16.35
N GLY A 505 9.19 8.77 -15.42
CA GLY A 505 9.32 10.16 -14.98
C GLY A 505 9.76 11.14 -16.08
N ARG A 506 10.28 10.65 -17.22
CA ARG A 506 10.75 11.46 -18.35
C ARG A 506 9.77 11.52 -19.52
N TYR A 507 8.96 10.48 -19.72
CA TYR A 507 8.05 10.37 -20.87
C TYR A 507 6.61 10.19 -20.41
N GLU A 508 5.79 11.22 -20.62
CA GLU A 508 4.39 11.24 -20.17
C GLU A 508 3.50 10.25 -20.94
N ASN A 509 3.91 9.85 -22.14
CA ASN A 509 3.20 8.90 -23.01
C ASN A 509 3.65 7.44 -22.84
N LEU A 510 4.52 7.13 -21.87
CA LEU A 510 5.03 5.77 -21.63
C LEU A 510 4.16 5.03 -20.60
N ILE A 511 3.79 3.80 -20.95
CA ILE A 511 3.18 2.82 -20.03
C ILE A 511 4.03 1.55 -20.06
N VAL A 512 4.41 1.05 -18.89
CA VAL A 512 5.11 -0.24 -18.75
C VAL A 512 4.19 -1.26 -18.09
N LEU A 513 3.99 -2.40 -18.75
CA LEU A 513 3.25 -3.53 -18.18
C LEU A 513 4.23 -4.56 -17.61
N ARG A 514 3.89 -5.07 -16.43
CA ARG A 514 4.65 -6.11 -15.72
C ARG A 514 3.73 -7.24 -15.27
N THR A 515 4.32 -8.39 -14.95
CA THR A 515 3.58 -9.50 -14.34
C THR A 515 4.43 -10.26 -13.33
N LEU A 516 3.78 -10.76 -12.28
CA LEU A 516 4.40 -11.70 -11.35
C LEU A 516 4.20 -13.17 -11.78
N SER A 517 3.64 -13.41 -12.97
CA SER A 517 3.35 -14.76 -13.45
C SER A 517 4.60 -15.57 -13.82
N LYS A 518 5.68 -14.89 -14.23
CA LYS A 518 6.88 -15.51 -14.83
C LYS A 518 7.98 -15.66 -13.78
N ALA A 519 8.92 -14.72 -13.73
CA ALA A 519 10.08 -14.76 -12.83
C ALA A 519 9.70 -14.98 -11.37
N TRP A 520 8.62 -14.34 -10.92
CA TRP A 520 8.14 -14.39 -9.55
C TRP A 520 7.37 -15.68 -9.18
N GLY A 521 7.05 -16.55 -10.15
CA GLY A 521 6.41 -17.83 -9.91
C GLY A 521 4.97 -17.74 -9.39
N LEU A 522 4.27 -16.62 -9.64
CA LEU A 522 2.91 -16.36 -9.16
C LEU A 522 1.88 -16.38 -10.31
N ALA A 523 2.00 -17.32 -11.24
CA ALA A 523 1.08 -17.43 -12.38
C ALA A 523 -0.38 -17.60 -11.95
N SER A 524 -0.65 -18.34 -10.87
CA SER A 524 -2.00 -18.55 -10.33
C SER A 524 -2.54 -17.36 -9.54
N ALA A 525 -1.67 -16.49 -8.99
CA ALA A 525 -2.09 -15.32 -8.24
C ALA A 525 -2.72 -14.24 -9.14
N ARG A 526 -2.55 -14.35 -10.46
CA ARG A 526 -3.08 -13.42 -11.46
C ARG A 526 -2.76 -11.96 -11.10
N CYS A 527 -1.48 -11.66 -10.90
CA CYS A 527 -1.01 -10.30 -10.63
C CYS A 527 -0.35 -9.69 -11.88
N GLY A 528 -0.96 -8.63 -12.38
CA GLY A 528 -0.40 -7.72 -13.37
C GLY A 528 -0.17 -6.36 -12.74
N ILE A 529 0.73 -5.58 -13.32
CA ILE A 529 1.09 -4.26 -12.83
C ILE A 529 1.21 -3.35 -14.04
N ALA A 530 0.55 -2.19 -14.01
CA ALA A 530 0.77 -1.09 -14.94
C ALA A 530 1.53 0.02 -14.22
N LEU A 531 2.61 0.49 -14.83
CA LEU A 531 3.41 1.62 -14.38
C LEU A 531 3.29 2.76 -15.40
N ALA A 532 2.89 3.95 -14.96
CA ALA A 532 2.72 5.12 -15.80
C ALA A 532 2.67 6.41 -14.95
N GLN A 533 2.54 7.56 -15.60
CA GLN A 533 2.26 8.83 -14.92
C GLN A 533 0.94 8.76 -14.12
N PRO A 534 0.81 9.47 -12.97
CA PRO A 534 -0.35 9.37 -12.09
C PRO A 534 -1.70 9.64 -12.79
N GLY A 535 -1.74 10.60 -13.72
CA GLY A 535 -2.96 10.91 -14.50
C GLY A 535 -3.41 9.78 -15.43
N ILE A 536 -2.49 8.95 -15.94
CA ILE A 536 -2.82 7.73 -16.70
C ILE A 536 -3.34 6.66 -15.73
N ILE A 537 -2.64 6.46 -14.61
CA ILE A 537 -3.02 5.47 -13.59
C ILE A 537 -4.43 5.75 -13.04
N GLU A 538 -4.78 7.02 -12.85
CA GLU A 538 -6.13 7.43 -12.46
C GLU A 538 -7.17 7.13 -13.55
N ALA A 539 -6.85 7.37 -14.83
CA ALA A 539 -7.74 6.98 -15.94
C ALA A 539 -7.99 5.46 -15.96
N LEU A 540 -6.94 4.64 -15.77
CA LEU A 540 -7.07 3.18 -15.68
C LEU A 540 -7.94 2.76 -14.48
N ARG A 541 -7.80 3.44 -13.35
CA ARG A 541 -8.54 3.15 -12.11
C ARG A 541 -10.04 3.36 -12.26
N ARG A 542 -10.46 4.37 -13.05
CA ARG A 542 -11.88 4.67 -13.30
C ARG A 542 -12.61 3.58 -14.06
N VAL A 543 -11.90 2.79 -14.88
CA VAL A 543 -12.47 1.66 -15.63
C VAL A 543 -12.18 0.30 -15.01
N GLN A 544 -11.32 0.24 -13.98
CA GLN A 544 -10.96 -1.00 -13.32
C GLN A 544 -12.17 -1.63 -12.63
N VAL A 545 -12.36 -2.93 -12.86
CA VAL A 545 -13.37 -3.73 -12.14
C VAL A 545 -12.98 -3.76 -10.65
N PRO A 546 -13.84 -3.24 -9.75
CA PRO A 546 -13.58 -3.31 -8.33
C PRO A 546 -13.38 -4.77 -7.89
N PHE A 547 -12.49 -4.99 -6.92
CA PHE A 547 -12.24 -6.30 -6.32
C PHE A 547 -11.59 -7.36 -7.24
N GLY A 548 -11.18 -7.02 -8.46
CA GLY A 548 -10.53 -7.98 -9.37
C GLY A 548 -9.21 -8.55 -8.86
N PHE A 549 -8.48 -7.79 -8.04
CA PHE A 549 -7.24 -8.22 -7.39
C PHE A 549 -7.53 -8.74 -5.98
N THR A 550 -7.79 -10.04 -5.87
CA THR A 550 -8.33 -10.68 -4.67
C THR A 550 -7.42 -10.60 -3.43
N ASN A 551 -7.98 -10.74 -2.22
CA ASN A 551 -7.17 -10.83 -0.99
C ASN A 551 -6.16 -12.00 -1.03
N ALA A 552 -6.53 -13.14 -1.63
CA ALA A 552 -5.61 -14.28 -1.81
C ALA A 552 -4.43 -13.92 -2.72
N SER A 553 -4.70 -13.21 -3.82
CA SER A 553 -3.67 -12.69 -4.73
C SER A 553 -2.78 -11.68 -4.02
N GLN A 554 -3.36 -10.70 -3.32
CA GLN A 554 -2.61 -9.69 -2.57
C GLN A 554 -1.69 -10.32 -1.51
N HIS A 555 -2.18 -11.31 -0.78
CA HIS A 555 -1.40 -12.05 0.21
C HIS A 555 -0.21 -12.77 -0.43
N ALA A 556 -0.46 -13.56 -1.48
CA ALA A 556 0.58 -14.29 -2.20
C ALA A 556 1.66 -13.36 -2.80
N VAL A 557 1.24 -12.19 -3.30
CA VAL A 557 2.15 -11.17 -3.83
C VAL A 557 3.01 -10.57 -2.72
N ARG A 558 2.39 -10.13 -1.61
CA ARG A 558 3.12 -9.57 -0.48
C ARG A 558 4.17 -10.55 0.07
N ASP A 559 3.78 -11.80 0.30
CA ASP A 559 4.70 -12.83 0.81
C ASP A 559 5.88 -13.07 -0.12
N ARG A 560 5.64 -13.05 -1.43
CA ARG A 560 6.66 -13.24 -2.46
C ARG A 560 7.62 -12.07 -2.55
N LEU A 561 7.12 -10.84 -2.44
CA LEU A 561 7.95 -9.63 -2.47
C LEU A 561 8.82 -9.52 -1.21
N THR A 562 8.25 -9.76 -0.03
CA THR A 562 9.00 -9.76 1.23
C THR A 562 10.08 -10.85 1.27
N ASN A 563 9.89 -11.96 0.55
CA ASN A 563 10.84 -13.06 0.44
C ASN A 563 11.43 -13.20 -0.98
N SER A 564 11.92 -12.11 -1.55
CA SER A 564 12.39 -12.06 -2.95
C SER A 564 13.70 -12.82 -3.23
N ARG A 565 14.60 -13.00 -2.25
CA ARG A 565 15.95 -13.58 -2.48
C ARG A 565 15.95 -14.93 -3.23
N PRO A 566 15.12 -15.94 -2.87
CA PRO A 566 15.08 -17.22 -3.59
C PRO A 566 14.57 -17.09 -5.02
N VAL A 567 13.70 -16.11 -5.29
CA VAL A 567 13.19 -15.80 -6.64
C VAL A 567 14.33 -15.36 -7.52
N LEU A 568 15.12 -14.39 -7.06
CA LEU A 568 16.26 -13.84 -7.80
C LEU A 568 17.32 -14.91 -8.08
N ALA A 569 17.60 -15.78 -7.11
CA ALA A 569 18.46 -16.94 -7.33
C ALA A 569 17.87 -17.94 -8.33
N GLY A 570 16.53 -18.05 -8.43
CA GLY A 570 15.84 -18.84 -9.45
C GLY A 570 16.00 -18.25 -10.86
N VAL A 571 15.84 -16.94 -11.00
CA VAL A 571 16.05 -16.21 -12.27
C VAL A 571 17.46 -16.45 -12.81
N GLN A 572 18.49 -16.33 -11.96
CA GLN A 572 19.89 -16.57 -12.38
C GLN A 572 20.12 -18.01 -12.86
N ARG A 573 19.51 -19.00 -12.20
CA ARG A 573 19.59 -20.40 -12.63
C ARG A 573 18.89 -20.63 -13.98
N ILE A 574 17.73 -20.01 -14.19
CA ILE A 574 17.02 -20.10 -15.47
C ILE A 574 17.84 -19.48 -16.60
N ARG A 575 18.48 -18.33 -16.36
CA ARG A 575 19.36 -17.66 -17.34
C ARG A 575 20.56 -18.55 -17.71
N ALA A 576 21.27 -19.08 -16.73
CA ALA A 576 22.41 -19.98 -16.98
C ALA A 576 21.99 -21.24 -17.77
N GLU A 577 20.83 -21.82 -17.45
CA GLU A 577 20.33 -22.99 -18.17
C GLU A 577 19.80 -22.64 -19.57
N ARG A 578 19.22 -21.45 -19.77
CA ARG A 578 18.87 -20.91 -21.10
C ARG A 578 20.09 -20.83 -21.99
N ASP A 579 21.18 -20.24 -21.49
CA ASP A 579 22.39 -20.02 -22.27
C ASP A 579 23.05 -21.37 -22.62
N ARG A 580 23.07 -22.32 -21.67
CA ARG A 580 23.49 -23.70 -21.96
C ARG A 580 22.62 -24.36 -23.04
N MET A 581 21.30 -24.30 -22.89
CA MET A 581 20.37 -24.90 -23.84
C MET A 581 20.48 -24.28 -25.23
N ALA A 582 20.72 -22.97 -25.32
CA ALA A 582 20.92 -22.28 -26.59
C ALA A 582 22.15 -22.84 -27.33
N SER A 583 23.29 -22.97 -26.63
CA SER A 583 24.51 -23.54 -27.21
C SER A 583 24.33 -24.98 -27.68
N VAL A 584 23.71 -25.83 -26.85
CA VAL A 584 23.50 -27.25 -27.20
C VAL A 584 22.51 -27.41 -28.35
N LEU A 585 21.43 -26.63 -28.38
CA LEU A 585 20.45 -26.68 -29.47
C LEU A 585 21.03 -26.13 -30.77
N ALA A 586 21.90 -25.12 -30.74
CA ALA A 586 22.53 -24.57 -31.94
C ALA A 586 23.39 -25.60 -32.69
N GLU A 587 23.96 -26.58 -31.98
CA GLU A 587 24.74 -27.67 -32.56
C GLU A 587 23.89 -28.91 -32.91
N HIS A 588 22.60 -28.93 -32.53
CA HIS A 588 21.77 -30.11 -32.67
C HIS A 588 21.26 -30.29 -34.12
N PRO A 589 21.37 -31.48 -34.75
CA PRO A 589 21.06 -31.65 -36.19
C PRO A 589 19.59 -31.43 -36.58
N ALA A 590 18.67 -31.50 -35.60
CA ALA A 590 17.25 -31.18 -35.82
C ALA A 590 16.95 -29.68 -35.78
N VAL A 591 17.91 -28.83 -35.41
CA VAL A 591 17.75 -27.40 -35.24
C VAL A 591 18.50 -26.67 -36.34
N ALA A 592 17.78 -25.84 -37.09
CA ALA A 592 18.35 -24.99 -38.13
C ALA A 592 18.93 -23.69 -37.55
N ARG A 593 18.30 -23.15 -36.50
CA ARG A 593 18.72 -21.90 -35.86
C ARG A 593 18.13 -21.76 -34.46
N VAL A 594 18.93 -21.25 -33.53
CA VAL A 594 18.47 -20.72 -32.24
C VAL A 594 18.58 -19.20 -32.30
N PHE A 595 17.52 -18.49 -31.92
CA PHE A 595 17.51 -17.03 -31.85
C PHE A 595 18.01 -16.56 -30.47
N PRO A 596 18.65 -15.37 -30.36
CA PRO A 596 19.03 -14.81 -29.07
C PRO A 596 17.82 -14.63 -28.15
N SER A 597 18.00 -14.77 -26.84
CA SER A 597 16.89 -14.66 -25.89
C SER A 597 17.30 -14.01 -24.58
N GLU A 598 16.49 -13.06 -24.14
CA GLU A 598 16.54 -12.36 -22.87
C GLU A 598 15.37 -12.79 -21.95
N THR A 599 14.79 -13.98 -22.19
CA THR A 599 13.59 -14.49 -21.50
C THR A 599 13.86 -15.80 -20.75
N ASN A 600 12.80 -16.51 -20.33
CA ASN A 600 12.85 -17.88 -19.82
C ASN A 600 12.53 -18.96 -20.88
N PHE A 601 12.64 -18.63 -22.16
CA PHE A 601 12.41 -19.56 -23.27
C PHE A 601 13.40 -19.30 -24.41
N LEU A 602 13.46 -20.21 -25.37
CA LEU A 602 14.22 -20.09 -26.62
C LEU A 602 13.27 -20.19 -27.81
N PHE A 603 13.46 -19.31 -28.78
CA PHE A 603 12.82 -19.42 -30.08
C PHE A 603 13.76 -20.13 -31.05
N VAL A 604 13.27 -21.18 -31.71
CA VAL A 604 14.10 -22.12 -32.45
C VAL A 604 13.45 -22.43 -33.80
N ARG A 605 14.24 -22.41 -34.87
CA ARG A 605 13.85 -22.94 -36.18
C ARG A 605 14.33 -24.38 -36.31
N LEU A 606 13.44 -25.27 -36.70
CA LEU A 606 13.69 -26.71 -36.80
C LEU A 606 13.92 -27.12 -38.26
N HIS A 607 14.70 -28.18 -38.45
CA HIS A 607 14.66 -28.98 -39.67
C HIS A 607 13.53 -30.01 -39.56
N LYS A 608 12.83 -30.29 -40.66
CA LYS A 608 11.72 -31.27 -40.70
C LYS A 608 10.68 -31.01 -39.60
N HIS A 609 10.24 -29.75 -39.48
CA HIS A 609 9.42 -29.24 -38.37
C HIS A 609 8.28 -30.17 -37.94
N GLU A 610 7.43 -30.62 -38.87
CA GLU A 610 6.29 -31.51 -38.55
C GLU A 610 6.73 -32.81 -37.86
N ARG A 611 7.74 -33.48 -38.40
CA ARG A 611 8.27 -34.74 -37.84
C ARG A 611 8.86 -34.53 -36.44
N VAL A 612 9.58 -33.43 -36.23
CA VAL A 612 10.15 -33.12 -34.91
C VAL A 612 9.03 -32.83 -33.90
N MET A 613 8.02 -32.04 -34.28
CA MET A 613 6.89 -31.73 -33.41
C MET A 613 6.09 -33.00 -33.03
N ASP A 614 5.87 -33.92 -33.97
CA ASP A 614 5.20 -35.19 -33.69
C ASP A 614 6.03 -36.12 -32.82
N GLN A 615 7.35 -36.17 -33.01
CA GLN A 615 8.26 -36.93 -32.14
C GLN A 615 8.21 -36.40 -30.70
N LEU A 616 8.30 -35.08 -30.51
CA LEU A 616 8.21 -34.47 -29.18
C LEU A 616 6.87 -34.80 -28.51
N ARG A 617 5.75 -34.67 -29.23
CA ARG A 617 4.42 -35.06 -28.73
C ARG A 617 4.35 -36.54 -28.36
N GLY A 618 4.90 -37.42 -29.21
CA GLY A 618 4.96 -38.87 -28.96
C GLY A 618 5.79 -39.23 -27.73
N ALA A 619 6.81 -38.44 -27.40
CA ALA A 619 7.60 -38.55 -26.18
C ALA A 619 6.94 -37.88 -24.95
N GLY A 620 5.74 -37.31 -25.09
CA GLY A 620 5.04 -36.60 -24.01
C GLY A 620 5.61 -35.21 -23.70
N ILE A 621 6.37 -34.62 -24.63
CA ILE A 621 7.01 -33.31 -24.48
C ILE A 621 6.25 -32.27 -25.30
N LEU A 622 5.75 -31.24 -24.61
CA LEU A 622 5.02 -30.15 -25.24
C LEU A 622 5.87 -28.89 -25.32
N VAL A 623 6.05 -28.39 -26.53
CA VAL A 623 6.63 -27.08 -26.82
C VAL A 623 5.59 -26.21 -27.53
N ALA A 624 5.73 -24.89 -27.49
CA ALA A 624 4.79 -24.01 -28.18
C ALA A 624 5.11 -23.99 -29.68
N ASP A 625 4.20 -24.52 -30.49
CA ASP A 625 4.29 -24.50 -31.95
C ASP A 625 4.01 -23.09 -32.47
N THR A 626 5.00 -22.48 -33.14
CA THR A 626 4.92 -21.14 -33.70
C THR A 626 5.01 -21.16 -35.23
N GLY A 627 4.97 -22.36 -35.85
CA GLY A 627 5.07 -22.56 -37.29
C GLY A 627 4.03 -21.80 -38.11
N ARG A 628 2.86 -21.54 -37.50
CA ARG A 628 1.78 -20.73 -38.10
C ARG A 628 2.10 -19.23 -38.23
N VAL A 629 3.01 -18.72 -37.40
CA VAL A 629 3.40 -17.30 -37.40
C VAL A 629 4.71 -17.14 -38.18
N ILE A 630 5.72 -17.97 -37.87
CA ILE A 630 6.96 -18.04 -38.61
C ILE A 630 7.19 -19.51 -38.98
N PRO A 631 7.32 -19.84 -40.28
CA PRO A 631 7.53 -21.21 -40.72
C PRO A 631 8.67 -21.93 -40.00
N ASP A 632 8.42 -23.21 -39.72
CA ASP A 632 9.36 -24.15 -39.11
C ASP A 632 9.85 -23.80 -37.71
N THR A 633 9.19 -22.88 -37.00
CA THR A 633 9.62 -22.45 -35.66
C THR A 633 8.82 -23.05 -34.52
N CYS A 634 9.46 -23.18 -33.37
CA CYS A 634 8.80 -23.41 -32.09
C CYS A 634 9.46 -22.59 -30.99
N ARG A 635 8.74 -22.44 -29.87
CA ARG A 635 9.24 -21.80 -28.65
C ARG A 635 9.33 -22.83 -27.52
N ILE A 636 10.53 -22.96 -26.96
CA ILE A 636 10.89 -23.95 -25.93
C ILE A 636 11.08 -23.21 -24.61
N THR A 637 10.20 -23.45 -23.63
CA THR A 637 10.38 -22.92 -22.26
C THR A 637 11.54 -23.64 -21.57
N ILE A 638 12.39 -22.90 -20.88
CA ILE A 638 13.49 -23.47 -20.08
C ILE A 638 12.89 -24.12 -18.82
N GLY A 639 12.99 -25.44 -18.75
CA GLY A 639 12.59 -26.23 -17.60
C GLY A 639 13.75 -26.45 -16.62
N ASP A 640 13.54 -27.38 -15.69
CA ASP A 640 14.64 -27.93 -14.91
C ASP A 640 15.58 -28.78 -15.79
N ARG A 641 16.76 -29.11 -15.25
CA ARG A 641 17.78 -29.85 -15.99
C ARG A 641 17.28 -31.22 -16.49
N ARG A 642 16.35 -31.86 -15.78
CA ARG A 642 15.77 -33.15 -16.16
C ARG A 642 14.86 -32.98 -17.38
N ALA A 643 13.95 -32.01 -17.35
CA ALA A 643 13.06 -31.69 -18.46
C ALA A 643 13.85 -31.29 -19.72
N ASN A 644 14.88 -30.47 -19.56
CA ASN A 644 15.72 -30.03 -20.67
C ASN A 644 16.55 -31.18 -21.28
N THR A 645 17.02 -32.12 -20.45
CA THR A 645 17.73 -33.32 -20.93
C THR A 645 16.79 -34.23 -21.72
N ALA A 646 15.58 -34.48 -21.20
CA ALA A 646 14.57 -35.29 -21.89
C ALA A 646 14.19 -34.70 -23.25
N LEU A 647 14.11 -33.37 -23.36
CA LEU A 647 13.89 -32.68 -24.64
C LEU A 647 15.01 -33.00 -25.65
N LEU A 648 16.27 -32.88 -25.25
CA LEU A 648 17.42 -33.14 -26.13
C LEU A 648 17.46 -34.61 -26.60
N GLU A 649 17.16 -35.56 -25.70
CA GLU A 649 17.07 -36.99 -26.03
C GLU A 649 15.96 -37.28 -27.05
N ALA A 650 14.78 -36.66 -26.86
CA ALA A 650 13.66 -36.79 -27.78
C ALA A 650 13.97 -36.19 -29.17
N LEU A 651 14.68 -35.04 -29.21
CA LEU A 651 15.13 -34.43 -30.46
C LEU A 651 16.14 -35.31 -31.22
N SER A 652 17.06 -35.97 -30.51
CA SER A 652 18.04 -36.87 -31.13
C SER A 652 17.38 -38.09 -31.78
N SER A 653 16.26 -38.55 -31.23
CA SER A 653 15.46 -39.67 -31.78
C SER A 653 14.64 -39.28 -33.03
N ALA A 654 14.54 -37.98 -33.34
CA ALA A 654 13.76 -37.47 -34.48
C ALA A 654 14.51 -37.49 -35.81
N LEU A 655 15.84 -37.62 -35.78
CA LEU A 655 16.74 -37.67 -36.93
C LEU A 655 16.52 -38.94 -37.75
#